data_AF-A0AAV1C188-F1
#
_entry.id   AF-A0AAV1C188-F1
#
_cell.length_a   1.000
_cell.length_b   1.000
_cell.length_c   1.000
_cell.angle_alpha   90.00
_cell.angle_beta   90.00
_cell.angle_gamma   90.00
#
_symmetry.space_group_name_H-M   'P 1'
#
loop_
_entity.id
_entity.type
_entity.pdbx_description
1 polymer ?
#
loop_
_entity_poly.entity_id
_entity_poly.type
_entity_poly.pdbx_seq_one_letter_code
_entity_poly.pdbx_strand_id
1 'polypeptide(L)'
;MRSSSSPSQRRSAAVLSSRLTTLHERLYNSLKLGQFFRCDDSRGQKWASADIETQKVVIRSIDAFLDYVSSERMSNHQLVKDSINDMAGALESVLEFKNESVLRLASDLAAKMVRVLPSSLLEPHVTYLVDNLLPLLSSQQLSVSVSSATALNCIFANLSRKREKEIWEILEGRDSVNIVIENVKDSCIEDKFIEYYEEMTSLLSQILWRWPPSRFSAWNDSKLWDFLGDLLLKPISSLKAAVLHVYSSLALCGYGAKKLLSNGKIILEVMVDCMNISESYSIQMEGFRLAQCLMVSEQGCAEVMKLCGKPLVNAIVNGMRFKWLTSEKLSKDQMSLVLEACHMAQITRWIGNHHTYFWKARVDTALLDILLAHLGITRQSLHHASLKEQIGVLEGGRRDSVLSSLIPYVWDILAGLLVNMTEDLCRTMHELTLELNILITCACLAFMESNLVVCQISRSTISDTDGRESSSRAVLQMVYSPCKHIASQARIILSEVLKFFGKDNIDYLLGILRSTTHKNTHLLPSNFQVVISLITLACYTSLPTFEKRIIELHGMGTLLAFLKGWFNNPTYVKRSNLEPHLNHPLTERICCRQCIGDWDGEDMQLVFCLWGLAQLIHNSATRGDATGIKSELGESKIFKELEDVCSNNRYSPASRWYAAFTLSHFGLYGFPSKLGKRIWKTFKENELTDLEIIFANQCSLHAHEVILSARCPQLLHQREEHLISCSSVGQKSREVRLSSRVDYKSLHKLMEYVYSGYIQAGADVRTLKVLVKHCNLQPLLHLLNQKSPRWGSPVPTFDLSSALGLAGYNSS
;
A
#
# COMPACT_ATOMS: atom_id res chain seq x y z
N MET A 1 -43.30 16.51 -14.84
CA MET A 1 -44.36 16.74 -13.83
C MET A 1 -43.78 17.58 -12.71
N ARG A 2 -44.30 18.79 -12.47
CA ARG A 2 -43.88 19.66 -11.37
C ARG A 2 -44.39 19.06 -10.05
N SER A 3 -43.49 18.70 -9.14
CA SER A 3 -43.85 18.21 -7.81
C SER A 3 -44.50 19.33 -6.99
N SER A 4 -45.81 19.26 -6.80
CA SER A 4 -46.53 20.12 -5.87
C SER A 4 -46.20 19.69 -4.43
N SER A 5 -45.28 20.43 -3.80
CA SER A 5 -45.07 20.36 -2.35
C SER A 5 -46.37 20.65 -1.60
N SER A 6 -46.67 19.84 -0.58
CA SER A 6 -47.93 19.92 0.17
C SER A 6 -48.05 21.25 0.95
N PRO A 7 -49.27 21.75 1.24
CA PRO A 7 -49.47 23.00 1.98
C PRO A 7 -48.83 22.99 3.38
N SER A 8 -48.71 21.82 4.02
CA SER A 8 -48.04 21.64 5.31
C SER A 8 -46.52 21.81 5.21
N GLN A 9 -45.89 21.33 4.12
CA GLN A 9 -44.46 21.53 3.86
C GLN A 9 -44.12 22.99 3.52
N ARG A 10 -45.02 23.72 2.85
CA ARG A 10 -44.83 25.17 2.58
C ARG A 10 -44.98 26.01 3.85
N ARG A 11 -45.92 25.67 4.73
CA ARG A 11 -46.07 26.34 6.03
C ARG A 11 -44.88 26.08 6.97
N SER A 12 -44.35 24.86 7.03
CA SER A 12 -43.15 24.59 7.84
C SER A 12 -41.92 25.30 7.29
N ALA A 13 -41.72 25.34 5.97
CA ALA A 13 -40.62 26.08 5.34
C ALA A 13 -40.70 27.60 5.58
N ALA A 14 -41.92 28.18 5.55
CA ALA A 14 -42.12 29.60 5.83
C ALA A 14 -41.87 29.97 7.30
N VAL A 15 -42.29 29.12 8.24
CA VAL A 15 -42.03 29.30 9.69
C VAL A 15 -40.54 29.11 10.02
N LEU A 16 -39.84 28.23 9.30
CA LEU A 16 -38.39 28.07 9.43
C LEU A 16 -37.65 29.33 8.91
N SER A 17 -38.07 29.87 7.77
CA SER A 17 -37.48 31.10 7.21
C SER A 17 -37.71 32.34 8.08
N SER A 18 -38.89 32.48 8.73
CA SER A 18 -39.16 33.61 9.62
C SER A 18 -38.32 33.59 10.89
N ARG A 19 -38.14 32.41 11.51
CA ARG A 19 -37.33 32.25 12.72
C ARG A 19 -35.84 32.49 12.46
N LEU A 20 -35.32 32.06 11.31
CA LEU A 20 -33.94 32.37 10.88
C LEU A 20 -33.72 33.89 10.79
N THR A 21 -34.67 34.59 10.17
CA THR A 21 -34.61 36.05 9.97
C THR A 21 -34.60 36.78 11.31
N THR A 22 -35.45 36.39 12.27
CA THR A 22 -35.45 36.98 13.62
C THR A 22 -34.14 36.76 14.39
N LEU A 23 -33.54 35.57 14.28
CA LEU A 23 -32.25 35.30 14.93
C LEU A 23 -31.11 36.07 14.26
N HIS A 24 -31.14 36.20 12.94
CA HIS A 24 -30.20 37.03 12.18
C HIS A 24 -30.30 38.51 12.59
N GLU A 25 -31.51 39.08 12.71
CA GLU A 25 -31.68 40.45 13.18
C GLU A 25 -31.13 40.66 14.60
N ARG A 26 -31.36 39.70 15.51
CA ARG A 26 -30.79 39.73 16.87
C ARG A 26 -29.27 39.71 16.86
N LEU A 27 -28.67 38.85 16.03
CA LEU A 27 -27.22 38.81 15.82
C LEU A 27 -26.70 40.18 15.35
N TYR A 28 -27.27 40.76 14.30
CA TYR A 28 -26.82 42.05 13.77
C TYR A 28 -27.04 43.20 14.76
N ASN A 29 -28.12 43.19 15.53
CA ASN A 29 -28.34 44.19 16.58
C ASN A 29 -27.32 44.07 17.72
N SER A 30 -26.90 42.85 18.07
CA SER A 30 -25.82 42.65 19.04
C SER A 30 -24.46 43.11 18.50
N LEU A 31 -24.15 42.84 17.22
CA LEU A 31 -22.91 43.25 16.58
C LEU A 31 -22.79 44.79 16.48
N LYS A 32 -23.90 45.50 16.28
CA LYS A 32 -23.94 46.98 16.28
C LYS A 32 -23.55 47.63 17.62
N LEU A 33 -23.50 46.87 18.71
CA LEU A 33 -23.03 47.37 20.00
C LEU A 33 -21.50 47.57 20.03
N GLY A 34 -20.76 46.93 19.11
CA GLY A 34 -19.32 47.12 18.95
C GLY A 34 -18.95 48.02 17.76
N GLN A 35 -17.66 48.29 17.59
CA GLN A 35 -17.13 49.14 16.53
C GLN A 35 -16.50 48.31 15.42
N PHE A 36 -16.79 48.65 14.15
CA PHE A 36 -16.18 48.01 12.99
C PHE A 36 -15.11 48.93 12.40
N PHE A 37 -13.87 48.43 12.28
CA PHE A 37 -12.76 49.13 11.65
C PHE A 37 -12.33 48.41 10.37
N ARG A 38 -11.88 49.15 9.36
CA ARG A 38 -11.26 48.55 8.16
C ARG A 38 -9.78 48.31 8.44
N CYS A 39 -9.30 47.09 8.24
CA CYS A 39 -7.87 46.78 8.22
C CYS A 39 -7.29 47.03 6.82
N ASP A 40 -6.06 47.54 6.76
CA ASP A 40 -5.31 47.75 5.50
C ASP A 40 -4.74 46.45 4.90
N ASP A 41 -4.58 45.42 5.73
CA ASP A 41 -4.39 44.04 5.25
C ASP A 41 -5.67 43.55 4.58
N SER A 42 -5.59 42.59 3.67
CA SER A 42 -6.68 42.00 2.88
C SER A 42 -7.81 41.30 3.68
N ARG A 43 -8.05 41.69 4.92
CA ARG A 43 -8.88 41.07 5.97
C ARG A 43 -10.04 41.98 6.39
N GLY A 44 -10.95 42.31 5.47
CA GLY A 44 -12.31 42.78 5.79
C GLY A 44 -12.49 43.88 6.87
N GLN A 45 -13.68 43.90 7.48
CA GLN A 45 -14.00 44.75 8.64
C GLN A 45 -13.77 43.96 9.93
N LYS A 46 -13.00 44.52 10.88
CA LYS A 46 -12.74 43.95 12.20
C LYS A 46 -13.70 44.54 13.22
N TRP A 47 -14.51 43.70 13.86
CA TRP A 47 -15.37 44.09 14.99
C TRP A 47 -14.53 44.16 16.26
N ALA A 48 -14.73 45.16 17.12
CA ALA A 48 -14.08 45.22 18.43
C ALA A 48 -14.96 45.93 19.48
N SER A 49 -14.88 45.45 20.72
CA SER A 49 -15.45 46.12 21.90
C SER A 49 -14.64 45.75 23.13
N ALA A 50 -14.25 46.75 23.94
CA ALA A 50 -13.55 46.53 25.21
C ALA A 50 -14.50 46.18 26.38
N ASP A 51 -15.81 46.34 26.19
CA ASP A 51 -16.81 46.07 27.23
C ASP A 51 -17.15 44.57 27.32
N ILE A 52 -16.92 43.99 28.50
CA ILE A 52 -17.10 42.57 28.79
C ILE A 52 -18.56 42.13 28.58
N GLU A 53 -19.53 42.94 29.00
CA GLU A 53 -20.94 42.57 28.88
C GLU A 53 -21.40 42.63 27.43
N THR A 54 -20.93 43.61 26.67
CA THR A 54 -21.12 43.66 25.20
C THR A 54 -20.55 42.43 24.52
N GLN A 55 -19.31 42.01 24.86
CA GLN A 55 -18.71 40.79 24.31
C GLN A 55 -19.55 39.54 24.63
N LYS A 56 -20.02 39.38 25.88
CA LYS A 56 -20.89 38.26 26.27
C LYS A 56 -22.21 38.23 25.49
N VAL A 57 -22.83 39.40 25.28
CA VAL A 57 -24.09 39.52 24.53
C VAL A 57 -23.90 39.13 23.07
N VAL A 58 -22.80 39.54 22.44
CA VAL A 58 -22.47 39.17 21.07
C VAL A 58 -22.24 37.66 20.95
N ILE A 59 -21.40 37.07 21.80
CA ILE A 59 -21.13 35.62 21.78
C ILE A 59 -22.41 34.80 21.95
N ARG A 60 -23.26 35.15 22.92
CA ARG A 60 -24.54 34.46 23.14
C ARG A 60 -25.50 34.60 21.95
N SER A 61 -25.45 35.72 21.25
CA SER A 61 -26.27 35.95 20.06
C SER A 61 -25.79 35.12 18.87
N ILE A 62 -24.47 34.97 18.70
CA ILE A 62 -23.87 34.05 17.72
C ILE A 62 -24.22 32.60 18.08
N ASP A 63 -24.07 32.23 19.35
CA ASP A 63 -24.35 30.87 19.84
C ASP A 63 -25.80 30.45 19.55
N ALA A 64 -26.77 31.30 19.89
CA ALA A 64 -28.19 31.08 19.61
C ALA A 64 -28.51 31.03 18.11
N PHE A 65 -27.77 31.77 17.28
CA PHE A 65 -27.89 31.71 15.82
C PHE A 65 -27.37 30.35 15.29
N LEU A 66 -26.22 29.88 15.76
CA LEU A 66 -25.64 28.60 15.36
C LEU A 66 -26.49 27.38 15.79
N ASP A 67 -27.11 27.43 16.97
CA ASP A 67 -28.04 26.37 17.41
C ASP A 67 -29.17 26.13 16.42
N TYR A 68 -29.62 27.20 15.76
CA TYR A 68 -30.66 27.13 14.74
C TYR A 68 -30.14 26.66 13.37
N VAL A 69 -28.88 26.96 13.04
CA VAL A 69 -28.23 26.63 11.77
C VAL A 69 -27.76 25.17 11.71
N SER A 70 -27.76 24.45 12.84
CA SER A 70 -27.30 23.06 13.02
C SER A 70 -27.86 21.97 12.08
N SER A 71 -28.79 22.28 11.18
CA SER A 71 -29.23 21.36 10.11
C SER A 71 -28.51 21.62 8.79
N GLU A 72 -28.05 20.55 8.14
CA GLU A 72 -27.21 20.59 6.92
C GLU A 72 -27.84 21.41 5.77
N ARG A 73 -29.18 21.46 5.69
CA ARG A 73 -29.93 22.27 4.71
C ARG A 73 -29.90 23.78 4.98
N MET A 74 -29.72 24.20 6.23
CA MET A 74 -29.73 25.60 6.65
C MET A 74 -28.34 26.25 6.61
N SER A 75 -27.27 25.46 6.77
CA SER A 75 -25.88 25.92 6.65
C SER A 75 -25.55 26.60 5.31
N ASN A 76 -26.25 26.23 4.24
CA ASN A 76 -26.08 26.77 2.89
C ASN A 76 -26.96 27.98 2.57
N HIS A 77 -27.79 28.42 3.52
CA HIS A 77 -28.68 29.57 3.33
C HIS A 77 -27.88 30.87 3.19
N GLN A 78 -28.31 31.79 2.32
CA GLN A 78 -27.57 33.01 1.99
C GLN A 78 -27.29 33.88 3.24
N LEU A 79 -28.30 34.08 4.10
CA LEU A 79 -28.13 34.82 5.37
C LEU A 79 -27.04 34.24 6.27
N VAL A 80 -26.85 32.92 6.28
CA VAL A 80 -25.77 32.29 7.06
C VAL A 80 -24.43 32.66 6.45
N LYS A 81 -24.27 32.51 5.12
CA LYS A 81 -23.04 32.86 4.40
C LYS A 81 -22.64 34.32 4.62
N ASP A 82 -23.60 35.23 4.55
CA ASP A 82 -23.36 36.67 4.72
C ASP A 82 -22.93 37.00 6.16
N SER A 83 -23.41 36.25 7.16
CA SER A 83 -23.10 36.47 8.57
C SER A 83 -21.74 35.91 9.02
N ILE A 84 -21.12 34.98 8.28
CA ILE A 84 -19.91 34.25 8.73
C ILE A 84 -18.72 35.17 8.97
N ASN A 85 -18.50 36.15 8.10
CA ASN A 85 -17.39 37.10 8.26
C ASN A 85 -17.57 37.94 9.52
N ASP A 86 -18.79 38.39 9.80
CA ASP A 86 -19.09 39.20 10.98
C ASP A 86 -18.98 38.37 12.27
N MET A 87 -19.47 37.12 12.25
CA MET A 87 -19.33 36.19 13.38
C MET A 87 -17.87 35.82 13.66
N ALA A 88 -17.10 35.51 12.61
CA ALA A 88 -15.68 35.19 12.72
C ALA A 88 -14.87 36.41 13.21
N GLY A 89 -15.14 37.60 12.67
CA GLY A 89 -14.48 38.85 13.08
C GLY A 89 -14.82 39.27 14.51
N ALA A 90 -16.05 39.01 14.98
CA ALA A 90 -16.42 39.27 16.38
C ALA A 90 -15.77 38.26 17.34
N LEU A 91 -15.84 36.97 17.02
CA LEU A 91 -15.11 35.93 17.75
C LEU A 91 -13.61 36.21 17.77
N GLU A 92 -13.10 36.79 16.67
CA GLU A 92 -11.72 37.17 16.56
C GLU A 92 -11.31 38.12 17.67
N SER A 93 -11.93 39.30 17.68
CA SER A 93 -11.55 40.32 18.64
C SER A 93 -11.75 39.87 20.09
N VAL A 94 -12.79 39.10 20.38
CA VAL A 94 -13.00 38.56 21.73
C VAL A 94 -11.86 37.67 22.20
N LEU A 95 -11.40 36.74 21.34
CA LEU A 95 -10.29 35.83 21.70
C LEU A 95 -8.96 36.61 21.87
N GLU A 96 -8.75 37.65 21.07
CA GLU A 96 -7.56 38.51 21.14
C GLU A 96 -7.47 39.30 22.47
N PHE A 97 -8.60 39.72 23.04
CA PHE A 97 -8.63 40.43 24.33
C PHE A 97 -8.24 39.55 25.53
N LYS A 98 -8.24 38.22 25.39
CA LYS A 98 -7.81 37.24 26.42
C LYS A 98 -8.44 37.46 27.81
N ASN A 99 -9.67 37.96 27.85
CA ASN A 99 -10.36 38.20 29.13
C ASN A 99 -10.93 36.90 29.70
N GLU A 100 -10.43 36.47 30.85
CA GLU A 100 -10.83 35.21 31.50
C GLU A 100 -12.35 35.04 31.71
N SER A 101 -13.08 36.14 31.92
CA SER A 101 -14.53 36.09 32.15
C SER A 101 -15.36 35.78 30.91
N VAL A 102 -14.76 35.88 29.72
CA VAL A 102 -15.41 35.68 28.41
C VAL A 102 -14.75 34.54 27.61
N LEU A 103 -13.48 34.23 27.89
CA LEU A 103 -12.69 33.23 27.17
C LEU A 103 -13.37 31.87 27.06
N ARG A 104 -14.00 31.37 28.13
CA ARG A 104 -14.75 30.10 28.07
C ARG A 104 -15.89 30.14 27.05
N LEU A 105 -16.70 31.19 27.08
CA LEU A 105 -17.81 31.34 26.14
C LEU A 105 -17.30 31.48 24.70
N ALA A 106 -16.18 32.17 24.52
CA ALA A 106 -15.54 32.35 23.22
C ALA A 106 -14.96 31.04 22.66
N SER A 107 -14.25 30.25 23.48
CA SER A 107 -13.68 28.96 23.06
C SER A 107 -14.77 27.93 22.76
N ASP A 108 -15.83 27.89 23.58
CA ASP A 108 -16.99 27.01 23.35
C ASP A 108 -17.70 27.37 22.03
N LEU A 109 -17.86 28.68 21.79
CA LEU A 109 -18.43 29.18 20.54
C LEU A 109 -17.54 28.83 19.34
N ALA A 110 -16.22 28.98 19.46
CA ALA A 110 -15.27 28.60 18.42
C ALA A 110 -15.43 27.13 18.04
N ALA A 111 -15.46 26.23 19.04
CA ALA A 111 -15.67 24.80 18.85
C ALA A 111 -17.03 24.49 18.19
N LYS A 112 -18.11 25.17 18.60
CA LYS A 112 -19.43 25.03 17.96
C LYS A 112 -19.41 25.52 16.51
N MET A 113 -18.78 26.66 16.25
CA MET A 113 -18.72 27.29 14.93
C MET A 113 -18.02 26.39 13.90
N VAL A 114 -16.89 25.77 14.25
CA VAL A 114 -16.18 24.83 13.35
C VAL A 114 -16.88 23.48 13.17
N ARG A 115 -17.75 23.09 14.11
CA ARG A 115 -18.57 21.87 14.00
C ARG A 115 -19.83 22.06 13.14
N VAL A 116 -20.46 23.25 13.23
CA VAL A 116 -21.74 23.53 12.56
C VAL A 116 -21.56 24.06 11.14
N LEU A 117 -20.54 24.87 10.89
CA LEU A 117 -20.37 25.53 9.59
C LEU A 117 -19.53 24.68 8.62
N PRO A 118 -19.86 24.67 7.31
CA PRO A 118 -19.03 24.03 6.29
C PRO A 118 -17.60 24.57 6.29
N SER A 119 -16.62 23.66 6.22
CA SER A 119 -15.19 24.00 6.24
C SER A 119 -14.77 24.94 5.10
N SER A 120 -15.43 24.85 3.95
CA SER A 120 -15.20 25.74 2.80
C SER A 120 -15.56 27.21 3.09
N LEU A 121 -16.54 27.46 3.95
CA LEU A 121 -16.94 28.81 4.34
C LEU A 121 -16.04 29.38 5.44
N LEU A 122 -15.46 28.50 6.27
CA LEU A 122 -14.52 28.87 7.32
C LEU A 122 -13.08 29.02 6.81
N GLU A 123 -12.74 28.47 5.65
CA GLU A 123 -11.38 28.47 5.08
C GLU A 123 -10.67 29.85 5.10
N PRO A 124 -11.33 30.99 4.85
CA PRO A 124 -10.70 32.31 4.95
C PRO A 124 -10.27 32.70 6.37
N HIS A 125 -10.92 32.14 7.39
CA HIS A 125 -10.77 32.50 8.82
C HIS A 125 -9.95 31.48 9.62
N VAL A 126 -9.57 30.34 9.00
CA VAL A 126 -8.89 29.24 9.69
C VAL A 126 -7.56 29.67 10.30
N THR A 127 -6.74 30.44 9.59
CA THR A 127 -5.41 30.85 10.06
C THR A 127 -5.51 31.75 11.28
N TYR A 128 -6.48 32.65 11.26
CA TYR A 128 -6.84 33.49 12.40
C TYR A 128 -7.27 32.66 13.62
N LEU A 129 -8.23 31.74 13.43
CA LEU A 129 -8.76 30.92 14.52
C LEU A 129 -7.64 30.11 15.15
N VAL A 130 -6.76 29.52 14.33
CA VAL A 130 -5.61 28.75 14.82
C VAL A 130 -4.66 29.64 15.62
N ASP A 131 -4.30 30.82 15.12
CA ASP A 131 -3.35 31.72 15.80
C ASP A 131 -3.82 32.16 17.19
N ASN A 132 -5.14 32.28 17.40
CA ASN A 132 -5.72 32.73 18.66
C ASN A 132 -6.11 31.59 19.61
N LEU A 133 -6.43 30.40 19.08
CA LEU A 133 -6.74 29.23 19.90
C LEU A 133 -5.48 28.54 20.44
N LEU A 134 -4.36 28.56 19.71
CA LEU A 134 -3.11 27.91 20.15
C LEU A 134 -2.60 28.42 21.51
N PRO A 135 -2.53 29.73 21.78
CA PRO A 135 -2.12 30.23 23.11
C PRO A 135 -3.05 29.81 24.25
N LEU A 136 -4.31 29.51 23.95
CA LEU A 136 -5.30 29.13 24.96
C LEU A 136 -5.17 27.67 25.43
N LEU A 137 -4.35 26.87 24.75
CA LEU A 137 -4.03 25.49 25.19
C LEU A 137 -3.31 25.46 26.55
N SER A 138 -2.57 26.52 26.89
CA SER A 138 -1.87 26.68 28.18
C SER A 138 -2.68 27.47 29.21
N SER A 139 -3.98 27.64 29.01
CA SER A 139 -4.85 28.33 29.97
C SER A 139 -4.93 27.58 31.30
N GLN A 140 -4.96 28.34 32.41
CA GLN A 140 -5.21 27.77 33.75
C GLN A 140 -6.64 27.22 33.89
N GLN A 141 -7.58 27.70 33.05
CA GLN A 141 -8.95 27.20 33.01
C GLN A 141 -9.03 26.01 32.05
N LEU A 142 -9.08 24.79 32.58
CA LEU A 142 -9.11 23.54 31.79
C LEU A 142 -10.21 23.53 30.72
N SER A 143 -11.41 24.05 31.04
CA SER A 143 -12.51 24.12 30.07
C SER A 143 -12.16 24.97 28.84
N VAL A 144 -11.35 26.02 29.00
CA VAL A 144 -10.89 26.85 27.87
C VAL A 144 -9.92 26.05 27.02
N SER A 145 -8.98 25.34 27.66
CA SER A 145 -7.99 24.50 26.97
C SER A 145 -8.64 23.34 26.22
N VAL A 146 -9.62 22.66 26.83
CA VAL A 146 -10.44 21.59 26.23
C VAL A 146 -11.15 22.12 24.99
N SER A 147 -11.96 23.17 25.12
CA SER A 147 -12.71 23.72 23.99
C SER A 147 -11.81 24.25 22.88
N SER A 148 -10.64 24.80 23.23
CA SER A 148 -9.65 25.25 22.24
C SER A 148 -9.01 24.06 21.51
N ALA A 149 -8.65 22.99 22.22
CA ALA A 149 -8.13 21.76 21.62
C ALA A 149 -9.17 21.11 20.71
N THR A 150 -10.43 21.03 21.15
CA THR A 150 -11.55 20.54 20.36
C THR A 150 -11.75 21.35 19.07
N ALA A 151 -11.72 22.67 19.15
CA ALA A 151 -11.85 23.54 17.99
C ALA A 151 -10.69 23.32 17.00
N LEU A 152 -9.46 23.26 17.49
CA LEU A 152 -8.27 22.98 16.68
C LEU A 152 -8.32 21.58 16.05
N ASN A 153 -8.77 20.56 16.78
CA ASN A 153 -9.00 19.21 16.25
C ASN A 153 -9.94 19.22 15.06
N CYS A 154 -11.10 19.90 15.19
CA CYS A 154 -12.06 20.03 14.09
C CYS A 154 -11.50 20.80 12.89
N ILE A 155 -10.74 21.88 13.13
CA ILE A 155 -10.06 22.65 12.08
C ILE A 155 -9.04 21.77 11.35
N PHE A 156 -8.15 21.11 12.09
CA PHE A 156 -7.09 20.29 11.52
C PHE A 156 -7.58 19.01 10.86
N ALA A 157 -8.75 18.49 11.23
CA ALA A 157 -9.39 17.39 10.52
C ALA A 157 -9.90 17.85 9.13
N ASN A 158 -10.39 19.08 9.01
CA ASN A 158 -11.05 19.60 7.80
C ASN A 158 -10.22 20.59 6.97
N LEU A 159 -8.96 20.84 7.36
CA LEU A 159 -8.07 21.79 6.71
C LEU A 159 -7.84 21.42 5.23
N SER A 160 -7.70 22.42 4.35
CA SER A 160 -7.38 22.20 2.94
C SER A 160 -5.87 22.06 2.73
N ARG A 161 -5.44 21.30 1.71
CA ARG A 161 -4.01 21.14 1.38
C ARG A 161 -3.30 22.48 1.10
N LYS A 162 -4.03 23.50 0.62
CA LYS A 162 -3.49 24.82 0.28
C LYS A 162 -3.01 25.60 1.51
N ARG A 163 -3.67 25.42 2.66
CA ARG A 163 -3.39 26.13 3.92
C ARG A 163 -2.44 25.38 4.86
N GLU A 164 -2.11 24.12 4.57
CA GLU A 164 -1.24 23.31 5.44
C GLU A 164 0.12 23.96 5.74
N LYS A 165 0.71 24.63 4.74
CA LYS A 165 2.00 25.32 4.89
C LYS A 165 1.90 26.53 5.83
N GLU A 166 0.90 27.38 5.62
CA GLU A 166 0.68 28.58 6.43
C GLU A 166 0.38 28.22 7.89
N ILE A 167 -0.45 27.20 8.13
CA ILE A 167 -0.72 26.70 9.48
C ILE A 167 0.52 26.09 10.12
N TRP A 168 1.37 25.40 9.35
CA TRP A 168 2.64 24.88 9.86
C TRP A 168 3.56 26.01 10.35
N GLU A 169 3.69 27.09 9.60
CA GLU A 169 4.51 28.25 9.97
C GLU A 169 4.03 28.88 11.30
N ILE A 170 2.70 28.91 11.55
CA ILE A 170 2.13 29.35 12.83
C ILE A 170 2.48 28.39 13.97
N LEU A 171 2.31 27.08 13.76
CA LEU A 171 2.62 26.04 14.75
C LEU A 171 4.10 26.06 15.15
N GLU A 172 4.98 26.21 14.16
CA GLU A 172 6.44 26.30 14.35
C GLU A 172 6.82 27.60 15.06
N GLY A 173 6.29 28.76 14.64
CA GLY A 173 6.59 30.06 15.24
C GLY A 173 6.16 30.20 16.71
N ARG A 174 5.16 29.41 17.15
CA ARG A 174 4.66 29.40 18.53
C ARG A 174 5.13 28.21 19.37
N ASP A 175 6.02 27.37 18.83
CA ASP A 175 6.46 26.12 19.45
C ASP A 175 5.30 25.24 19.96
N SER A 176 4.20 25.21 19.20
CA SER A 176 2.93 24.64 19.66
C SER A 176 2.99 23.13 19.87
N VAL A 177 3.87 22.43 19.14
CA VAL A 177 4.05 20.98 19.29
C VAL A 177 4.59 20.66 20.68
N ASN A 178 5.61 21.39 21.15
CA ASN A 178 6.19 21.18 22.47
C ASN A 178 5.20 21.54 23.57
N ILE A 179 4.43 22.63 23.41
CA ILE A 179 3.37 23.01 24.35
C ILE A 179 2.35 21.88 24.51
N VAL A 180 1.87 21.30 23.41
CA VAL A 180 0.92 20.18 23.47
C VAL A 180 1.56 18.94 24.11
N ILE A 181 2.83 18.66 23.84
CA ILE A 181 3.57 17.57 24.49
C ILE A 181 3.68 17.77 26.00
N GLU A 182 4.01 18.98 26.47
CA GLU A 182 4.04 19.29 27.91
C GLU A 182 2.66 19.14 28.55
N ASN A 183 1.61 19.64 27.90
CA ASN A 183 0.22 19.51 28.37
C ASN A 183 -0.20 18.03 28.49
N VAL A 184 0.23 17.17 27.57
CA VAL A 184 -0.03 15.73 27.65
C VAL A 184 0.71 15.12 28.84
N LYS A 185 1.97 15.49 29.09
CA LYS A 185 2.81 14.90 30.15
C LYS A 185 2.45 15.32 31.58
N ASP A 186 1.62 16.35 31.77
CA ASP A 186 1.37 16.89 33.11
C ASP A 186 0.76 15.83 34.04
N SER A 187 1.26 15.75 35.27
CA SER A 187 1.49 14.49 36.00
C SER A 187 0.37 14.01 36.94
N CYS A 188 -0.80 14.65 36.95
CA CYS A 188 -1.90 14.27 37.85
C CYS A 188 -3.20 13.97 37.09
N ILE A 189 -3.38 12.71 36.70
CA ILE A 189 -4.66 12.21 36.19
C ILE A 189 -5.59 11.94 37.38
N GLU A 190 -6.28 12.97 37.86
CA GLU A 190 -7.51 12.80 38.64
C GLU A 190 -8.71 12.67 37.68
N ASP A 191 -9.81 12.05 38.11
CA ASP A 191 -11.01 11.83 37.27
C ASP A 191 -11.56 13.11 36.61
N LYS A 192 -11.25 14.29 37.17
CA LYS A 192 -11.63 15.60 36.64
C LYS A 192 -10.87 16.03 35.37
N PHE A 193 -9.84 15.29 34.95
CA PHE A 193 -8.95 15.69 33.86
C PHE A 193 -9.01 14.76 32.64
N ILE A 194 -9.83 13.71 32.64
CA ILE A 194 -9.86 12.72 31.55
C ILE A 194 -10.16 13.38 30.19
N GLU A 195 -11.16 14.26 30.14
CA GLU A 195 -11.53 15.01 28.92
C GLU A 195 -10.38 15.90 28.43
N TYR A 196 -9.65 16.53 29.36
CA TYR A 196 -8.47 17.34 29.02
C TYR A 196 -7.37 16.50 28.36
N TYR A 197 -7.01 15.37 28.96
CA TYR A 197 -6.00 14.49 28.38
C TYR A 197 -6.44 13.87 27.05
N GLU A 198 -7.71 13.49 26.93
CA GLU A 198 -8.27 12.96 25.69
C GLU A 198 -8.15 13.98 24.55
N GLU A 199 -8.60 15.22 24.76
CA GLU A 199 -8.56 16.26 23.73
C GLU A 199 -7.12 16.70 23.38
N MET A 200 -6.24 16.81 24.38
CA MET A 200 -4.82 17.15 24.15
C MET A 200 -4.07 16.01 23.42
N THR A 201 -4.32 14.76 23.78
CA THR A 201 -3.73 13.59 23.10
C THR A 201 -4.25 13.47 21.68
N SER A 202 -5.55 13.71 21.48
CA SER A 202 -6.18 13.76 20.15
C SER A 202 -5.58 14.88 19.30
N LEU A 203 -5.36 16.07 19.87
CA LEU A 203 -4.70 17.19 19.19
C LEU A 203 -3.26 16.86 18.80
N LEU A 204 -2.50 16.26 19.72
CA LEU A 204 -1.16 15.79 19.42
C LEU A 204 -1.17 14.80 18.25
N SER A 205 -2.06 13.80 18.29
CA SER A 205 -2.18 12.80 17.22
C SER A 205 -2.46 13.45 15.86
N GLN A 206 -3.38 14.42 15.81
CA GLN A 206 -3.75 15.12 14.59
C GLN A 206 -2.61 15.97 14.02
N ILE A 207 -1.85 16.64 14.89
CA ILE A 207 -0.66 17.41 14.48
C ILE A 207 0.41 16.48 13.90
N LEU A 208 0.73 15.40 14.62
CA LEU A 208 1.74 14.41 14.21
C LEU A 208 1.37 13.71 12.91
N TRP A 209 0.09 13.40 12.73
CA TRP A 209 -0.42 12.79 11.50
C TRP A 209 -0.19 13.71 10.31
N ARG A 210 -0.58 14.97 10.44
CA ARG A 210 -0.70 15.89 9.31
C ARG A 210 0.63 16.51 8.88
N TRP A 211 1.49 16.87 9.83
CA TRP A 211 2.76 17.56 9.56
C TRP A 211 3.97 16.68 9.93
N PRO A 212 4.65 16.06 8.95
CA PRO A 212 5.81 15.21 9.21
C PRO A 212 6.93 15.82 10.08
N PRO A 213 7.27 17.12 9.99
CA PRO A 213 8.33 17.69 10.82
C PRO A 213 8.02 17.67 12.33
N SER A 214 6.74 17.77 12.71
CA SER A 214 6.31 17.75 14.13
C SER A 214 6.68 16.45 14.87
N ARG A 215 6.84 15.35 14.12
CA ARG A 215 7.12 14.03 14.69
C ARG A 215 8.44 13.99 15.44
N PHE A 216 9.42 14.81 15.03
CA PHE A 216 10.75 14.82 15.64
C PHE A 216 10.71 15.13 17.13
N SER A 217 10.01 16.18 17.52
CA SER A 217 9.89 16.57 18.93
C SER A 217 9.25 15.47 19.78
N ALA A 218 8.17 14.86 19.28
CA ALA A 218 7.46 13.82 20.00
C ALA A 218 8.27 12.51 20.12
N TRP A 219 8.93 12.05 19.05
CA TRP A 219 9.67 10.79 19.16
C TRP A 219 10.97 10.93 19.97
N ASN A 220 11.55 12.13 20.08
CA ASN A 220 12.78 12.36 20.84
C ASN A 220 12.54 12.52 22.36
N ASP A 221 11.31 12.83 22.79
CA ASP A 221 10.96 13.03 24.20
C ASP A 221 10.69 11.69 24.92
N SER A 222 11.64 11.19 25.71
CA SER A 222 11.48 9.92 26.43
C SER A 222 10.35 9.94 27.47
N LYS A 223 10.09 11.08 28.12
CA LYS A 223 9.04 11.18 29.16
C LYS A 223 7.65 11.05 28.56
N LEU A 224 7.45 11.59 27.36
CA LEU A 224 6.22 11.41 26.61
C LEU A 224 5.95 9.92 26.35
N TRP A 225 6.97 9.15 25.95
CA TRP A 225 6.83 7.71 25.70
C TRP A 225 6.43 6.94 26.94
N ASP A 226 7.09 7.21 28.07
CA ASP A 226 6.79 6.55 29.35
C ASP A 226 5.33 6.85 29.76
N PHE A 227 4.92 8.11 29.68
CA PHE A 227 3.55 8.53 30.01
C PHE A 227 2.49 7.93 29.08
N LEU A 228 2.71 7.92 27.76
CA LEU A 228 1.79 7.26 26.81
C LEU A 228 1.68 5.76 27.08
N GLY A 229 2.77 5.12 27.53
CA GLY A 229 2.76 3.73 27.98
C GLY A 229 1.84 3.53 29.20
N ASP A 230 1.96 4.38 30.21
CA ASP A 230 1.11 4.33 31.41
C ASP A 230 -0.36 4.61 31.09
N LEU A 231 -0.65 5.58 30.22
CA LEU A 231 -2.00 5.88 29.75
C LEU A 231 -2.66 4.70 29.05
N LEU A 232 -1.90 3.96 28.25
CA LEU A 232 -2.40 2.81 27.49
C LEU A 232 -2.89 1.67 28.41
N LEU A 233 -2.33 1.57 29.62
CA LEU A 233 -2.71 0.56 30.62
C LEU A 233 -3.98 0.92 31.39
N LYS A 234 -4.49 2.15 31.26
CA LYS A 234 -5.72 2.58 31.96
C LYS A 234 -6.96 1.99 31.26
N PRO A 235 -8.01 1.60 32.02
CA PRO A 235 -9.23 0.99 31.47
C PRO A 235 -10.19 2.04 30.87
N ILE A 236 -9.67 3.06 30.18
CA ILE A 236 -10.45 4.15 29.57
C ILE A 236 -10.36 4.01 28.04
N SER A 237 -11.46 3.55 27.43
CA SER A 237 -11.58 3.25 26.00
C SER A 237 -11.20 4.42 25.07
N SER A 238 -11.66 5.64 25.37
CA SER A 238 -11.41 6.82 24.52
C SER A 238 -9.94 7.23 24.55
N LEU A 239 -9.33 7.24 25.74
CA LEU A 239 -7.91 7.52 25.95
C LEU A 239 -7.02 6.48 25.27
N LYS A 240 -7.38 5.19 25.37
CA LYS A 240 -6.71 4.09 24.66
C LYS A 240 -6.69 4.33 23.15
N ALA A 241 -7.83 4.73 22.57
CA ALA A 241 -7.93 5.04 21.14
C ALA A 241 -7.06 6.25 20.75
N ALA A 242 -7.07 7.34 21.55
CA ALA A 242 -6.25 8.52 21.31
C ALA A 242 -4.74 8.19 21.34
N VAL A 243 -4.30 7.38 22.31
CA VAL A 243 -2.89 6.95 22.42
C VAL A 243 -2.47 6.08 21.24
N LEU A 244 -3.32 5.13 20.81
CA LEU A 244 -3.05 4.34 19.59
C LEU A 244 -2.94 5.21 18.35
N HIS A 245 -3.74 6.27 18.25
CA HIS A 245 -3.67 7.21 17.14
C HIS A 245 -2.37 8.02 17.15
N VAL A 246 -1.87 8.41 18.34
CA VAL A 246 -0.52 9.01 18.49
C VAL A 246 0.55 8.04 17.99
N TYR A 247 0.53 6.77 18.41
CA TYR A 247 1.50 5.78 17.95
C TYR A 247 1.43 5.54 16.44
N SER A 248 0.23 5.50 15.86
CA SER A 248 0.04 5.40 14.41
C SER A 248 0.67 6.59 13.69
N SER A 249 0.44 7.80 14.21
CA SER A 249 0.98 9.05 13.67
C SER A 249 2.51 9.12 13.75
N LEU A 250 3.11 8.56 14.81
CA LEU A 250 4.56 8.43 14.94
C LEU A 250 5.12 7.34 14.01
N ALA A 251 4.39 6.23 13.83
CA ALA A 251 4.77 5.13 12.94
C ALA A 251 4.73 5.49 11.45
N LEU A 252 4.09 6.60 11.07
CA LEU A 252 4.21 7.19 9.73
C LEU A 252 5.65 7.64 9.41
N CYS A 253 6.48 7.88 10.41
CA CYS A 253 7.92 8.11 10.23
C CYS A 253 8.68 6.77 10.30
N GLY A 254 9.55 6.50 9.32
CA GLY A 254 10.37 5.28 9.32
C GLY A 254 11.22 5.09 10.59
N TYR A 255 11.77 6.18 11.15
CA TYR A 255 12.47 6.14 12.44
C TYR A 255 11.53 5.89 13.62
N GLY A 256 10.35 6.52 13.62
CA GLY A 256 9.32 6.33 14.65
C GLY A 256 8.83 4.89 14.70
N ALA A 257 8.54 4.30 13.53
CA ALA A 257 8.19 2.89 13.41
C ALA A 257 9.31 1.96 13.93
N LYS A 258 10.57 2.25 13.59
CA LYS A 258 11.70 1.44 14.08
C LYS A 258 11.85 1.50 15.60
N LYS A 259 11.65 2.67 16.20
CA LYS A 259 11.70 2.87 17.66
C LYS A 259 10.53 2.15 18.37
N LEU A 260 9.34 2.22 17.79
CA LEU A 260 8.17 1.46 18.26
C LEU A 260 8.46 -0.05 18.23
N LEU A 261 9.07 -0.56 17.16
CA LEU A 261 9.39 -2.00 17.06
C LEU A 261 10.52 -2.42 18.01
N SER A 262 11.54 -1.58 18.25
CA SER A 262 12.66 -1.93 19.13
C SER A 262 12.25 -2.07 20.60
N ASN A 263 11.26 -1.29 21.04
CA ASN A 263 10.76 -1.28 22.42
C ASN A 263 9.38 -1.99 22.54
N GLY A 264 8.94 -2.69 21.49
CA GLY A 264 7.52 -2.79 21.13
C GLY A 264 6.72 -3.97 21.62
N LYS A 265 7.26 -4.91 22.41
CA LYS A 265 6.50 -6.13 22.73
C LYS A 265 5.14 -5.82 23.39
N ILE A 266 5.14 -4.96 24.41
CA ILE A 266 3.93 -4.54 25.12
C ILE A 266 2.98 -3.78 24.19
N ILE A 267 3.52 -2.84 23.40
CA ILE A 267 2.72 -2.03 22.46
C ILE A 267 2.04 -2.92 21.42
N LEU A 268 2.75 -3.92 20.88
CA LEU A 268 2.22 -4.86 19.90
C LEU A 268 1.18 -5.81 20.51
N GLU A 269 1.37 -6.24 21.75
CA GLU A 269 0.37 -7.03 22.48
C GLU A 269 -0.92 -6.21 22.67
N VAL A 270 -0.83 -4.98 23.20
CA VAL A 270 -2.00 -4.12 23.36
C VAL A 270 -2.65 -3.80 22.02
N MET A 271 -1.86 -3.52 20.97
CA MET A 271 -2.36 -3.28 19.62
C MET A 271 -3.23 -4.44 19.13
N VAL A 272 -2.79 -5.69 19.32
CA VAL A 272 -3.57 -6.88 18.93
C VAL A 272 -4.80 -7.05 19.83
N ASP A 273 -4.67 -6.82 21.13
CA ASP A 273 -5.81 -6.91 22.07
C ASP A 273 -6.91 -5.90 21.72
N CYS A 274 -6.53 -4.71 21.23
CA CYS A 274 -7.48 -3.70 20.75
C CYS A 274 -8.26 -4.13 19.52
N MET A 275 -7.76 -5.08 18.72
CA MET A 275 -8.45 -5.62 17.55
C MET A 275 -9.44 -6.74 17.91
N ASN A 276 -9.61 -7.07 19.20
CA ASN A 276 -10.52 -8.11 19.63
C ASN A 276 -11.99 -7.69 19.42
N ILE A 277 -12.84 -8.68 19.12
CA ILE A 277 -14.28 -8.51 18.89
C ILE A 277 -14.98 -7.91 20.14
N SER A 278 -14.41 -8.09 21.33
CA SER A 278 -14.92 -7.53 22.58
C SER A 278 -14.79 -6.00 22.68
N GLU A 279 -13.90 -5.39 21.90
CA GLU A 279 -13.64 -3.94 21.94
C GLU A 279 -14.63 -3.18 21.05
N SER A 280 -14.77 -1.86 21.26
CA SER A 280 -15.59 -1.02 20.39
C SER A 280 -15.01 -0.94 18.97
N TYR A 281 -15.85 -0.70 17.97
CA TYR A 281 -15.39 -0.55 16.58
C TYR A 281 -14.34 0.55 16.42
N SER A 282 -14.45 1.65 17.16
CA SER A 282 -13.45 2.74 17.15
C SER A 282 -12.06 2.27 17.61
N ILE A 283 -11.99 1.48 18.69
CA ILE A 283 -10.72 0.95 19.20
C ILE A 283 -10.13 -0.08 18.24
N GLN A 284 -10.97 -0.96 17.68
CA GLN A 284 -10.52 -1.96 16.72
C GLN A 284 -9.91 -1.31 15.47
N MET A 285 -10.54 -0.24 14.96
CA MET A 285 -10.00 0.52 13.82
C MET A 285 -8.63 1.14 14.14
N GLU A 286 -8.45 1.74 15.32
CA GLU A 286 -7.14 2.30 15.72
C GLU A 286 -6.07 1.23 15.89
N GLY A 287 -6.44 0.04 16.40
CA GLY A 287 -5.54 -1.12 16.42
C GLY A 287 -5.07 -1.50 15.01
N PHE A 288 -6.00 -1.63 14.06
CA PHE A 288 -5.66 -1.92 12.66
C PHE A 288 -4.79 -0.82 12.04
N ARG A 289 -5.10 0.46 12.24
CA ARG A 289 -4.30 1.59 11.71
C ARG A 289 -2.87 1.60 12.20
N LEU A 290 -2.65 1.32 13.48
CA LEU A 290 -1.29 1.21 14.02
C LEU A 290 -0.52 0.08 13.33
N ALA A 291 -1.15 -1.09 13.19
CA ALA A 291 -0.53 -2.21 12.49
C ALA A 291 -0.22 -1.87 11.03
N GLN A 292 -1.11 -1.16 10.33
CA GLN A 292 -0.88 -0.71 8.96
C GLN A 292 0.37 0.16 8.86
N CYS A 293 0.52 1.15 9.77
CA CYS A 293 1.68 2.06 9.78
C CYS A 293 3.00 1.32 10.03
N LEU A 294 3.00 0.34 10.93
CA LEU A 294 4.18 -0.46 11.24
C LEU A 294 4.57 -1.38 10.08
N MET A 295 3.58 -1.96 9.39
CA MET A 295 3.75 -3.01 8.38
C MET A 295 3.71 -2.52 6.92
N VAL A 296 3.78 -1.21 6.67
CA VAL A 296 3.82 -0.67 5.30
C VAL A 296 4.96 -1.27 4.47
N SER A 297 6.12 -1.51 5.08
CA SER A 297 7.32 -2.08 4.44
C SER A 297 7.49 -3.57 4.74
N GLU A 298 8.13 -4.32 3.84
CA GLU A 298 8.50 -5.73 4.06
C GLU A 298 9.28 -5.96 5.37
N GLN A 299 10.27 -5.11 5.68
CA GLN A 299 11.03 -5.21 6.93
C GLN A 299 10.17 -5.03 8.17
N GLY A 300 9.33 -3.99 8.19
CA GLY A 300 8.38 -3.75 9.28
C GLY A 300 7.37 -4.91 9.45
N CYS A 301 6.87 -5.45 8.34
CA CYS A 301 6.03 -6.65 8.34
C CYS A 301 6.77 -7.84 8.98
N ALA A 302 8.00 -8.13 8.54
CA ALA A 302 8.79 -9.24 9.07
C ALA A 302 9.03 -9.14 10.59
N GLU A 303 9.36 -7.95 11.10
CA GLU A 303 9.56 -7.73 12.54
C GLU A 303 8.27 -7.89 13.35
N VAL A 304 7.14 -7.32 12.90
CA VAL A 304 5.85 -7.50 13.59
C VAL A 304 5.42 -8.97 13.56
N MET A 305 5.55 -9.65 12.42
CA MET A 305 5.19 -11.07 12.30
C MET A 305 6.03 -11.97 13.20
N LYS A 306 7.30 -11.61 13.46
CA LYS A 306 8.17 -12.30 14.40
C LYS A 306 7.69 -12.18 15.85
N LEU A 307 7.12 -11.04 16.23
CA LEU A 307 6.71 -10.75 17.61
C LEU A 307 5.28 -11.21 17.93
N CYS A 308 4.30 -10.94 17.06
CA CYS A 308 2.88 -11.18 17.34
C CYS A 308 2.11 -11.79 16.15
N GLY A 309 2.79 -12.53 15.25
CA GLY A 309 2.22 -12.90 13.96
C GLY A 309 0.93 -13.74 13.98
N LYS A 310 0.86 -14.80 14.80
CA LYS A 310 -0.34 -15.65 14.87
C LYS A 310 -1.55 -14.89 15.47
N PRO A 311 -1.43 -14.24 16.65
CA PRO A 311 -2.51 -13.41 17.20
C PRO A 311 -3.02 -12.33 16.23
N LEU A 312 -2.09 -11.60 15.59
CA LEU A 312 -2.44 -10.56 14.63
C LEU A 312 -3.25 -11.09 13.44
N VAL A 313 -2.81 -12.20 12.83
CA VAL A 313 -3.54 -12.78 11.69
C VAL A 313 -4.93 -13.27 12.07
N ASN A 314 -5.08 -13.83 13.28
CA ASN A 314 -6.40 -14.21 13.79
C ASN A 314 -7.31 -12.98 13.94
N ALA A 315 -6.79 -11.87 14.46
CA ALA A 315 -7.54 -10.62 14.60
C ALA A 315 -7.97 -10.06 13.23
N ILE A 316 -7.07 -10.07 12.24
CA ILE A 316 -7.37 -9.65 10.85
C ILE A 316 -8.51 -10.51 10.27
N VAL A 317 -8.39 -11.84 10.30
CA VAL A 317 -9.41 -12.73 9.73
C VAL A 317 -10.75 -12.61 10.47
N ASN A 318 -10.72 -12.40 11.79
CA ASN A 318 -11.93 -12.14 12.57
C ASN A 318 -12.57 -10.79 12.22
N GLY A 319 -11.79 -9.74 12.01
CA GLY A 319 -12.30 -8.43 11.55
C GLY A 319 -12.92 -8.50 10.15
N MET A 320 -12.42 -9.38 9.28
CA MET A 320 -13.03 -9.64 7.97
C MET A 320 -14.30 -10.50 8.05
N ARG A 321 -14.45 -11.30 9.11
CA ARG A 321 -15.62 -12.15 9.32
C ARG A 321 -16.76 -11.33 9.88
N PHE A 322 -17.69 -11.01 9.00
CA PHE A 322 -18.98 -10.47 9.40
C PHE A 322 -20.10 -11.50 9.22
N LYS A 323 -21.20 -11.36 9.96
CA LYS A 323 -22.43 -12.12 9.71
C LYS A 323 -23.18 -11.48 8.55
N TRP A 324 -22.72 -11.75 7.33
CA TRP A 324 -23.26 -11.15 6.11
C TRP A 324 -24.72 -11.55 5.78
N LEU A 325 -25.28 -12.54 6.48
CA LEU A 325 -26.56 -13.18 6.16
C LEU A 325 -27.78 -12.58 6.88
N THR A 326 -27.61 -11.53 7.70
CA THR A 326 -28.74 -10.82 8.31
C THR A 326 -29.15 -9.63 7.44
N SER A 327 -30.43 -9.57 7.06
CA SER A 327 -31.11 -8.54 6.25
C SER A 327 -30.96 -7.07 6.74
N GLU A 328 -30.21 -6.82 7.80
CA GLU A 328 -30.00 -5.48 8.34
C GLU A 328 -28.90 -4.77 7.56
N LYS A 329 -29.23 -3.56 7.08
CA LYS A 329 -28.30 -2.67 6.40
C LYS A 329 -27.08 -2.44 7.30
N LEU A 330 -25.88 -2.78 6.82
CA LEU A 330 -24.61 -2.56 7.53
C LEU A 330 -24.53 -1.14 8.07
N SER A 331 -24.15 -0.99 9.34
CA SER A 331 -23.82 0.33 9.87
C SER A 331 -22.53 0.84 9.21
N LYS A 332 -22.38 2.17 9.13
CA LYS A 332 -21.18 2.79 8.55
C LYS A 332 -19.90 2.34 9.26
N ASP A 333 -19.96 2.19 10.58
CA ASP A 333 -18.81 1.80 11.41
C ASP A 333 -18.41 0.34 11.20
N GLN A 334 -19.40 -0.56 11.02
CA GLN A 334 -19.14 -1.96 10.71
C GLN A 334 -18.45 -2.13 9.36
N MET A 335 -18.95 -1.44 8.33
CA MET A 335 -18.31 -1.46 7.01
C MET A 335 -16.88 -0.92 7.07
N SER A 336 -16.68 0.16 7.84
CA SER A 336 -15.35 0.76 8.05
C SER A 336 -14.38 -0.22 8.73
N LEU A 337 -14.84 -0.97 9.73
CA LEU A 337 -14.03 -1.99 10.38
C LEU A 337 -13.60 -3.10 9.40
N VAL A 338 -14.52 -3.64 8.61
CA VAL A 338 -14.20 -4.69 7.63
C VAL A 338 -13.20 -4.16 6.59
N LEU A 339 -13.36 -2.90 6.15
CA LEU A 339 -12.41 -2.24 5.25
C LEU A 339 -11.01 -2.15 5.87
N GLU A 340 -10.89 -1.72 7.13
CA GLU A 340 -9.60 -1.62 7.83
C GLU A 340 -8.94 -3.01 8.01
N ALA A 341 -9.73 -4.06 8.26
CA ALA A 341 -9.25 -5.43 8.32
C ALA A 341 -8.79 -5.96 6.94
N CYS A 342 -9.54 -5.65 5.87
CA CYS A 342 -9.16 -5.97 4.49
C CYS A 342 -7.88 -5.24 4.06
N HIS A 343 -7.72 -3.96 4.42
CA HIS A 343 -6.48 -3.21 4.24
C HIS A 343 -5.31 -3.90 4.94
N MET A 344 -5.50 -4.29 6.20
CA MET A 344 -4.47 -5.03 6.94
C MET A 344 -4.14 -6.38 6.32
N ALA A 345 -5.11 -7.09 5.76
CA ALA A 345 -4.88 -8.36 5.10
C ALA A 345 -4.01 -8.24 3.83
N GLN A 346 -3.82 -7.04 3.26
CA GLN A 346 -2.92 -6.83 2.11
C GLN A 346 -1.44 -7.12 2.43
N ILE A 347 -1.08 -7.33 3.70
CA ILE A 347 0.25 -7.85 4.09
C ILE A 347 0.59 -9.19 3.44
N THR A 348 -0.40 -9.93 2.90
CA THR A 348 -0.20 -11.15 2.10
C THR A 348 0.56 -10.91 0.79
N ARG A 349 0.77 -9.65 0.39
CA ARG A 349 1.68 -9.31 -0.73
C ARG A 349 3.15 -9.53 -0.38
N TRP A 350 3.51 -9.42 0.91
CA TRP A 350 4.88 -9.60 1.39
C TRP A 350 5.19 -11.08 1.61
N ILE A 351 6.39 -11.53 1.22
CA ILE A 351 6.80 -12.91 1.45
C ILE A 351 7.02 -13.14 2.96
N GLY A 352 6.51 -14.26 3.49
CA GLY A 352 6.70 -14.60 4.90
C GLY A 352 5.88 -15.80 5.38
N ASN A 353 6.07 -16.18 6.65
CA ASN A 353 5.38 -17.32 7.27
C ASN A 353 3.91 -17.03 7.61
N HIS A 354 3.49 -15.76 7.57
CA HIS A 354 2.14 -15.34 7.89
C HIS A 354 1.07 -15.93 6.98
N HIS A 355 1.39 -16.25 5.72
CA HIS A 355 0.47 -16.95 4.81
C HIS A 355 -0.05 -18.25 5.45
N THR A 356 0.83 -19.02 6.11
CA THR A 356 0.42 -20.25 6.81
C THR A 356 -0.54 -19.95 7.97
N TYR A 357 -0.39 -18.84 8.68
CA TYR A 357 -1.32 -18.43 9.72
C TYR A 357 -2.68 -18.04 9.13
N PHE A 358 -2.71 -17.35 7.99
CA PHE A 358 -3.97 -16.98 7.31
C PHE A 358 -4.76 -18.21 6.90
N TRP A 359 -4.08 -19.21 6.31
CA TRP A 359 -4.72 -20.48 5.96
C TRP A 359 -5.25 -21.23 7.19
N LYS A 360 -4.47 -21.29 8.28
CA LYS A 360 -4.91 -21.89 9.56
C LYS A 360 -6.10 -21.16 10.19
N ALA A 361 -6.17 -19.84 10.01
CA ALA A 361 -7.29 -19.02 10.47
C ALA A 361 -8.54 -19.14 9.59
N ARG A 362 -8.51 -19.94 8.51
CA ARG A 362 -9.60 -20.12 7.54
C ARG A 362 -9.97 -18.81 6.84
N VAL A 363 -8.97 -18.12 6.30
CA VAL A 363 -9.17 -16.91 5.47
C VAL A 363 -9.99 -17.21 4.21
N ASP A 364 -9.92 -18.43 3.67
CA ASP A 364 -10.73 -18.91 2.55
C ASP A 364 -12.22 -18.71 2.80
N THR A 365 -12.70 -19.06 4.00
CA THR A 365 -14.11 -18.89 4.34
C THR A 365 -14.48 -17.41 4.43
N ALA A 366 -13.62 -16.57 5.01
CA ALA A 366 -13.89 -15.14 5.17
C ALA A 366 -13.99 -14.42 3.82
N LEU A 367 -13.06 -14.71 2.90
CA LEU A 367 -13.07 -14.19 1.54
C LEU A 367 -14.31 -14.65 0.77
N LEU A 368 -14.67 -15.94 0.90
CA LEU A 368 -15.84 -16.48 0.23
C LEU A 368 -17.13 -15.84 0.75
N ASP A 369 -17.24 -15.64 2.07
CA ASP A 369 -18.43 -15.04 2.67
C ASP A 369 -18.64 -13.59 2.18
N ILE A 370 -17.58 -12.80 2.00
CA ILE A 370 -17.65 -11.45 1.40
C ILE A 370 -18.19 -11.51 -0.04
N LEU A 371 -17.69 -12.44 -0.86
CA LEU A 371 -18.12 -12.58 -2.25
C LEU A 371 -19.56 -13.07 -2.38
N LEU A 372 -19.93 -14.07 -1.59
CA LEU A 372 -21.30 -14.61 -1.61
C LEU A 372 -22.31 -13.58 -1.14
N ALA A 373 -21.94 -12.78 -0.13
CA ALA A 373 -22.75 -11.64 0.30
C ALA A 373 -22.93 -10.61 -0.81
N HIS A 374 -21.86 -10.26 -1.52
CA HIS A 374 -21.91 -9.35 -2.66
C HIS A 374 -22.80 -9.88 -3.79
N LEU A 375 -22.82 -11.20 -4.04
CA LEU A 375 -23.64 -11.83 -5.08
C LEU A 375 -25.06 -12.18 -4.64
N GLY A 376 -25.38 -12.05 -3.34
CA GLY A 376 -26.65 -12.48 -2.76
C GLY A 376 -26.87 -14.00 -2.84
N ILE A 377 -25.80 -14.80 -2.81
CA ILE A 377 -25.83 -16.25 -2.95
C ILE A 377 -25.57 -16.92 -1.59
N THR A 378 -26.20 -18.06 -1.34
CA THR A 378 -25.96 -18.83 -0.11
C THR A 378 -24.92 -19.93 -0.35
N ARG A 379 -24.13 -20.26 0.67
CA ARG A 379 -23.11 -21.31 0.56
C ARG A 379 -23.72 -22.67 0.18
N GLN A 380 -24.91 -22.99 0.67
CA GLN A 380 -25.60 -24.26 0.42
C GLN A 380 -25.87 -24.51 -1.08
N SER A 381 -26.12 -23.48 -1.88
CA SER A 381 -26.40 -23.65 -3.32
C SER A 381 -25.17 -24.09 -4.13
N LEU A 382 -23.96 -23.97 -3.57
CA LEU A 382 -22.72 -24.28 -4.26
C LEU A 382 -22.11 -25.63 -3.83
N HIS A 383 -22.34 -26.07 -2.59
CA HIS A 383 -21.67 -27.26 -2.03
C HIS A 383 -22.03 -28.60 -2.70
N HIS A 384 -23.18 -28.67 -3.37
CA HIS A 384 -23.64 -29.87 -4.07
C HIS A 384 -23.69 -29.71 -5.59
N ALA A 385 -23.32 -28.53 -6.10
CA ALA A 385 -23.35 -28.21 -7.52
C ALA A 385 -22.07 -28.69 -8.21
N SER A 386 -22.22 -29.26 -9.40
CA SER A 386 -21.11 -29.48 -10.34
C SER A 386 -20.47 -28.15 -10.74
N LEU A 387 -19.22 -28.15 -11.24
CA LEU A 387 -18.54 -26.92 -11.64
C LEU A 387 -19.36 -26.08 -12.63
N LYS A 388 -20.06 -26.72 -13.58
CA LYS A 388 -20.92 -26.03 -14.55
C LYS A 388 -22.15 -25.40 -13.90
N GLU A 389 -22.77 -26.07 -12.93
CA GLU A 389 -23.88 -25.52 -12.16
C GLU A 389 -23.41 -24.38 -11.25
N GLN A 390 -22.24 -24.51 -10.62
CA GLN A 390 -21.63 -23.43 -9.84
C GLN A 390 -21.42 -22.18 -10.69
N ILE A 391 -20.88 -22.34 -11.91
CA ILE A 391 -20.71 -21.23 -12.86
C ILE A 391 -22.05 -20.54 -13.15
N GLY A 392 -23.10 -21.30 -13.46
CA GLY A 392 -24.43 -20.74 -13.74
C GLY A 392 -25.06 -20.03 -12.54
N VAL A 393 -24.90 -20.57 -11.33
CA VAL A 393 -25.40 -19.93 -10.09
C VAL A 393 -24.66 -18.63 -9.80
N LEU A 394 -23.34 -18.62 -9.95
CA LEU A 394 -22.51 -17.45 -9.68
C LEU A 394 -22.74 -16.34 -10.72
N GLU A 395 -22.89 -16.68 -11.99
CA GLU A 395 -23.23 -15.73 -13.06
C GLU A 395 -24.59 -15.05 -12.81
N GLY A 396 -25.58 -15.81 -12.33
CA GLY A 396 -26.93 -15.31 -12.02
C GLY A 396 -27.04 -14.47 -10.73
N GLY A 397 -25.95 -14.28 -10.00
CA GLY A 397 -25.92 -13.54 -8.73
C GLY A 397 -26.25 -12.06 -8.88
N ARG A 398 -26.99 -11.49 -7.91
CA ARG A 398 -27.33 -10.07 -7.87
C ARG A 398 -26.25 -9.31 -7.10
N ARG A 399 -25.54 -8.39 -7.77
CA ARG A 399 -24.47 -7.60 -7.17
C ARG A 399 -24.97 -6.52 -6.23
N ASP A 400 -24.39 -6.45 -5.05
CA ASP A 400 -24.58 -5.36 -4.10
C ASP A 400 -23.53 -4.24 -4.31
N SER A 401 -24.02 -3.05 -4.68
CA SER A 401 -23.22 -1.83 -4.83
C SER A 401 -22.46 -1.41 -3.56
N VAL A 402 -22.97 -1.73 -2.37
CA VAL A 402 -22.32 -1.33 -1.10
C VAL A 402 -21.04 -2.12 -0.88
N LEU A 403 -21.07 -3.42 -1.16
CA LEU A 403 -19.93 -4.33 -0.99
C LEU A 403 -18.92 -4.26 -2.14
N SER A 404 -19.23 -3.55 -3.22
CA SER A 404 -18.37 -3.45 -4.40
C SER A 404 -16.99 -2.86 -4.07
N SER A 405 -16.92 -2.00 -3.04
CA SER A 405 -15.65 -1.45 -2.52
C SER A 405 -14.72 -2.49 -1.87
N LEU A 406 -15.22 -3.63 -1.41
CA LEU A 406 -14.43 -4.70 -0.76
C LEU A 406 -13.85 -5.70 -1.76
N ILE A 407 -14.49 -5.86 -2.93
CA ILE A 407 -14.15 -6.89 -3.92
C ILE A 407 -12.70 -6.81 -4.42
N PRO A 408 -12.12 -5.62 -4.70
CA PRO A 408 -10.72 -5.55 -5.10
C PRO A 408 -9.75 -6.11 -4.04
N TYR A 409 -10.02 -5.87 -2.75
CA TYR A 409 -9.22 -6.43 -1.65
C TYR A 409 -9.28 -7.95 -1.62
N VAL A 410 -10.46 -8.53 -1.85
CA VAL A 410 -10.63 -10.00 -1.86
C VAL A 410 -9.69 -10.63 -2.88
N TRP A 411 -9.61 -10.05 -4.08
CA TRP A 411 -8.72 -10.54 -5.14
C TRP A 411 -7.25 -10.38 -4.77
N ASP A 412 -6.85 -9.23 -4.26
CA ASP A 412 -5.46 -8.99 -3.85
C ASP A 412 -5.00 -9.92 -2.72
N ILE A 413 -5.85 -10.12 -1.71
CA ILE A 413 -5.56 -10.98 -0.58
C ILE A 413 -5.44 -12.43 -1.06
N LEU A 414 -6.40 -12.90 -1.85
CA LEU A 414 -6.41 -14.26 -2.40
C LEU A 414 -5.18 -14.51 -3.27
N ALA A 415 -4.84 -13.56 -4.15
CA ALA A 415 -3.69 -13.67 -5.04
C ALA A 415 -2.37 -13.73 -4.25
N GLY A 416 -2.17 -12.83 -3.28
CA GLY A 416 -0.98 -12.84 -2.40
C GLY A 416 -0.81 -14.16 -1.63
N LEU A 417 -1.91 -14.72 -1.13
CA LEU A 417 -1.90 -16.02 -0.43
C LEU A 417 -1.54 -17.19 -1.36
N LEU A 418 -2.07 -17.22 -2.58
CA LEU A 418 -1.90 -18.33 -3.52
C LEU A 418 -0.55 -18.33 -4.23
N VAL A 419 0.06 -17.15 -4.46
CA VAL A 419 1.42 -17.08 -5.02
C VAL A 419 2.47 -17.51 -3.99
N ASN A 420 2.18 -17.36 -2.71
CA ASN A 420 3.08 -17.78 -1.63
C ASN A 420 2.78 -19.17 -1.08
N MET A 421 1.84 -19.91 -1.68
CA MET A 421 1.50 -21.26 -1.26
C MET A 421 2.61 -22.26 -1.66
N THR A 422 3.19 -22.94 -0.67
CA THR A 422 4.16 -24.03 -0.88
C THR A 422 3.45 -25.37 -1.11
N GLU A 423 4.09 -26.27 -1.86
CA GLU A 423 3.60 -27.64 -2.08
C GLU A 423 3.32 -28.40 -0.77
N ASP A 424 4.18 -28.25 0.25
CA ASP A 424 4.02 -28.94 1.54
C ASP A 424 2.78 -28.46 2.30
N LEU A 425 2.53 -27.15 2.28
CA LEU A 425 1.32 -26.57 2.84
C LEU A 425 0.08 -27.05 2.08
N CYS A 426 0.14 -27.09 0.74
CA CYS A 426 -0.95 -27.59 -0.09
C CYS A 426 -1.26 -29.08 0.20
N ARG A 427 -0.26 -29.90 0.52
CA ARG A 427 -0.46 -31.30 0.93
C ARG A 427 -1.07 -31.43 2.34
N THR A 428 -0.67 -30.55 3.24
CA THR A 428 -1.14 -30.53 4.63
C THR A 428 -2.60 -30.08 4.73
N MET A 429 -3.02 -29.17 3.84
CA MET A 429 -4.43 -28.91 3.59
C MET A 429 -4.99 -30.09 2.80
N HIS A 430 -5.36 -31.17 3.52
CA HIS A 430 -5.93 -32.42 3.00
C HIS A 430 -7.01 -32.14 1.94
N GLU A 431 -6.60 -32.20 0.67
CA GLU A 431 -7.34 -31.75 -0.50
C GLU A 431 -7.78 -30.28 -0.40
N LEU A 432 -7.63 -29.54 -1.50
CA LEU A 432 -8.04 -28.15 -1.54
C LEU A 432 -9.49 -28.02 -1.05
N THR A 433 -9.74 -27.11 -0.10
CA THR A 433 -11.08 -26.91 0.44
C THR A 433 -12.03 -26.54 -0.71
N LEU A 434 -13.24 -27.09 -0.68
CA LEU A 434 -14.29 -26.75 -1.65
C LEU A 434 -14.47 -25.23 -1.76
N GLU A 435 -14.31 -24.52 -0.65
CA GLU A 435 -14.33 -23.06 -0.59
C GLU A 435 -13.27 -22.41 -1.49
N LEU A 436 -12.04 -22.96 -1.54
CA LEU A 436 -11.00 -22.43 -2.40
C LEU A 436 -11.30 -22.68 -3.90
N ASN A 437 -11.90 -23.82 -4.24
CA ASN A 437 -12.35 -24.05 -5.61
C ASN A 437 -13.43 -23.05 -6.03
N ILE A 438 -14.40 -22.77 -5.15
CA ILE A 438 -15.42 -21.75 -5.41
C ILE A 438 -14.78 -20.37 -5.56
N LEU A 439 -13.80 -20.00 -4.72
CA LEU A 439 -13.05 -18.75 -4.84
C LEU A 439 -12.33 -18.61 -6.19
N ILE A 440 -11.68 -19.68 -6.66
CA ILE A 440 -11.03 -19.71 -7.98
C ILE A 440 -12.06 -19.56 -9.10
N THR A 441 -13.23 -20.21 -8.99
CA THR A 441 -14.34 -20.06 -9.95
C THR A 441 -14.83 -18.61 -9.99
N CYS A 442 -15.06 -17.98 -8.83
CA CYS A 442 -15.46 -16.57 -8.76
C CYS A 442 -14.41 -15.65 -9.41
N ALA A 443 -13.12 -15.88 -9.15
CA ALA A 443 -12.04 -15.09 -9.76
C ALA A 443 -12.01 -15.25 -11.29
N CYS A 444 -12.18 -16.47 -11.80
CA CYS A 444 -12.23 -16.74 -13.24
C CYS A 444 -13.45 -16.09 -13.93
N LEU A 445 -14.60 -16.04 -13.25
CA LEU A 445 -15.79 -15.33 -13.75
C LEU A 445 -15.56 -13.81 -13.79
N ALA A 446 -15.04 -13.23 -12.70
CA ALA A 446 -14.71 -11.80 -12.65
C ALA A 446 -13.66 -11.39 -13.70
N PHE A 447 -12.68 -12.27 -13.99
CA PHE A 447 -11.74 -12.12 -15.08
C PHE A 447 -12.43 -12.11 -16.45
N MET A 448 -13.36 -13.04 -16.69
CA MET A 448 -14.10 -13.09 -17.96
C MET A 448 -14.96 -11.85 -18.21
N GLU A 449 -15.62 -11.35 -17.18
CA GLU A 449 -16.38 -10.11 -17.28
C GLU A 449 -15.49 -8.92 -17.61
N SER A 450 -14.31 -8.84 -16.99
CA SER A 450 -13.32 -7.81 -17.29
C SER A 450 -12.92 -7.84 -18.77
N ASN A 451 -12.73 -9.04 -19.33
CA ASN A 451 -12.43 -9.24 -20.75
C ASN A 451 -13.57 -8.82 -21.67
N LEU A 452 -14.81 -9.20 -21.33
CA LEU A 452 -15.99 -8.83 -22.13
C LEU A 452 -16.16 -7.32 -22.17
N VAL A 453 -15.93 -6.62 -21.06
CA VAL A 453 -16.05 -5.17 -21.05
C VAL A 453 -14.92 -4.51 -21.85
N VAL A 454 -13.69 -5.00 -21.79
CA VAL A 454 -12.60 -4.51 -22.68
C VAL A 454 -13.02 -4.59 -24.16
N CYS A 455 -13.71 -5.67 -24.54
CA CYS A 455 -14.27 -5.85 -25.88
C CYS A 455 -15.46 -4.93 -26.23
N GLN A 456 -16.14 -4.36 -25.22
CA GLN A 456 -17.34 -3.52 -25.37
C GLN A 456 -17.07 -2.01 -25.19
N ILE A 457 -15.95 -1.61 -24.55
CA ILE A 457 -15.60 -0.21 -24.21
C ILE A 457 -15.52 0.73 -25.45
N SER A 458 -15.55 0.21 -26.68
CA SER A 458 -15.78 1.05 -27.86
C SER A 458 -17.16 1.74 -27.91
N ARG A 459 -18.09 1.53 -26.95
CA ARG A 459 -19.49 2.00 -27.03
C ARG A 459 -20.13 2.66 -25.78
N SER A 460 -19.48 2.81 -24.62
CA SER A 460 -20.10 3.58 -23.50
C SER A 460 -19.14 4.07 -22.41
N THR A 461 -19.53 5.16 -21.74
CA THR A 461 -18.88 5.77 -20.56
C THR A 461 -18.84 4.83 -19.36
N ILE A 462 -17.65 4.65 -18.80
CA ILE A 462 -17.32 3.78 -17.66
C ILE A 462 -17.86 4.43 -16.37
N SER A 463 -18.72 3.72 -15.62
CA SER A 463 -19.14 4.19 -14.29
C SER A 463 -18.97 3.17 -13.15
N ASP A 464 -18.48 1.95 -13.39
CA ASP A 464 -18.15 1.01 -12.29
C ASP A 464 -16.87 0.23 -12.61
N THR A 465 -15.76 0.68 -12.02
CA THR A 465 -14.46 -0.01 -12.01
C THR A 465 -14.40 -0.95 -10.81
N ASP A 466 -15.21 -2.02 -10.83
CA ASP A 466 -15.22 -3.06 -9.80
C ASP A 466 -13.94 -3.94 -9.89
N GLY A 467 -12.81 -3.49 -9.34
CA GLY A 467 -11.64 -4.35 -9.06
C GLY A 467 -11.15 -5.24 -10.21
N ARG A 468 -11.30 -4.78 -11.45
CA ARG A 468 -11.16 -5.61 -12.67
C ARG A 468 -9.72 -5.93 -12.99
N GLU A 469 -8.81 -5.03 -12.65
CA GLU A 469 -7.38 -5.29 -12.73
C GLU A 469 -6.99 -6.31 -11.65
N SER A 470 -7.51 -6.12 -10.44
CA SER A 470 -7.26 -7.00 -9.30
C SER A 470 -7.71 -8.44 -9.55
N SER A 471 -8.91 -8.66 -10.11
CA SER A 471 -9.39 -10.00 -10.46
C SER A 471 -8.56 -10.65 -11.58
N SER A 472 -8.24 -9.89 -12.62
CA SER A 472 -7.45 -10.38 -13.76
C SER A 472 -6.03 -10.75 -13.33
N ARG A 473 -5.41 -9.92 -12.50
CA ARG A 473 -4.12 -10.16 -11.87
C ARG A 473 -4.16 -11.40 -10.98
N ALA A 474 -5.23 -11.56 -10.19
CA ALA A 474 -5.39 -12.72 -9.32
C ALA A 474 -5.42 -14.03 -10.13
N VAL A 475 -6.19 -14.07 -11.23
CA VAL A 475 -6.22 -15.26 -12.12
C VAL A 475 -4.85 -15.53 -12.74
N LEU A 476 -4.13 -14.51 -13.23
CA LEU A 476 -2.78 -14.65 -13.77
C LEU A 476 -1.83 -15.28 -12.75
N GLN A 477 -1.89 -14.79 -11.51
CA GLN A 477 -1.10 -15.28 -10.40
C GLN A 477 -1.46 -16.72 -10.00
N MET A 478 -2.73 -17.11 -10.10
CA MET A 478 -3.18 -18.48 -9.83
C MET A 478 -2.70 -19.47 -10.90
N VAL A 479 -2.87 -19.16 -12.18
CA VAL A 479 -2.50 -20.09 -13.27
C VAL A 479 -0.98 -20.28 -13.40
N TYR A 480 -0.19 -19.34 -12.88
CA TYR A 480 1.27 -19.43 -12.74
C TYR A 480 1.74 -19.61 -11.29
N SER A 481 0.87 -20.05 -10.38
CA SER A 481 1.23 -20.32 -8.99
C SER A 481 2.40 -21.31 -8.91
N PRO A 482 3.35 -21.14 -7.97
CA PRO A 482 4.40 -22.12 -7.73
C PRO A 482 3.87 -23.45 -7.20
N CYS A 483 2.65 -23.48 -6.66
CA CYS A 483 1.95 -24.69 -6.29
C CYS A 483 1.30 -25.31 -7.54
N LYS A 484 1.79 -26.47 -7.97
CA LYS A 484 1.32 -27.16 -9.18
C LYS A 484 -0.15 -27.49 -9.13
N HIS A 485 -0.66 -27.89 -7.96
CA HIS A 485 -2.07 -28.21 -7.78
C HIS A 485 -2.96 -26.99 -8.01
N ILE A 486 -2.65 -25.85 -7.38
CA ILE A 486 -3.37 -24.58 -7.60
C ILE A 486 -3.31 -24.19 -9.07
N ALA A 487 -2.13 -24.20 -9.67
CA ALA A 487 -1.95 -23.83 -11.06
C ALA A 487 -2.75 -24.73 -12.01
N SER A 488 -2.74 -26.05 -11.78
CA SER A 488 -3.54 -26.98 -12.59
C SER A 488 -5.04 -26.75 -12.41
N GLN A 489 -5.49 -26.56 -11.18
CA GLN A 489 -6.90 -26.39 -10.86
C GLN A 489 -7.46 -25.07 -11.43
N ALA A 490 -6.70 -23.99 -11.28
CA ALA A 490 -7.03 -22.69 -11.86
C ALA A 490 -7.12 -22.75 -13.39
N ARG A 491 -6.22 -23.46 -14.07
CA ARG A 491 -6.27 -23.64 -15.53
C ARG A 491 -7.49 -24.46 -15.98
N ILE A 492 -7.86 -25.51 -15.23
CA ILE A 492 -9.06 -26.32 -15.50
C ILE A 492 -10.31 -25.45 -15.38
N ILE A 493 -10.47 -24.76 -14.26
CA ILE A 493 -11.63 -23.89 -14.00
C ILE A 493 -11.70 -22.76 -15.03
N LEU A 494 -10.59 -22.08 -15.30
CA LEU A 494 -10.51 -21.02 -16.30
C LEU A 494 -10.92 -21.52 -17.70
N SER A 495 -10.47 -22.71 -18.09
CA SER A 495 -10.86 -23.34 -19.35
C SER A 495 -12.37 -23.61 -19.41
N GLU A 496 -12.97 -24.12 -18.34
CA GLU A 496 -14.42 -24.38 -18.30
C GLU A 496 -15.25 -23.10 -18.33
N VAL A 497 -14.82 -22.07 -17.61
CA VAL A 497 -15.44 -20.74 -17.65
C VAL A 497 -15.35 -20.14 -19.05
N LEU A 498 -14.20 -20.21 -19.72
CA LEU A 498 -14.04 -19.75 -21.10
C LEU A 498 -14.95 -20.49 -22.09
N LYS A 499 -15.06 -21.82 -21.95
CA LYS A 499 -15.97 -22.64 -22.77
C LYS A 499 -17.43 -22.27 -22.56
N PHE A 500 -17.82 -21.97 -21.31
CA PHE A 500 -19.19 -21.60 -20.97
C PHE A 500 -19.66 -20.34 -21.72
N PHE A 501 -18.80 -19.31 -21.82
CA PHE A 501 -19.15 -18.08 -22.56
C PHE A 501 -18.97 -18.18 -24.08
N GLY A 502 -18.26 -19.20 -24.59
CA GLY A 502 -18.16 -19.51 -26.02
C GLY A 502 -17.51 -18.43 -26.90
N LYS A 503 -16.68 -17.55 -26.33
CA LYS A 503 -16.06 -16.41 -27.06
C LYS A 503 -14.54 -16.46 -27.01
N ASP A 504 -13.92 -16.60 -28.19
CA ASP A 504 -12.49 -16.32 -28.38
C ASP A 504 -12.32 -14.84 -28.77
N ASN A 505 -11.67 -14.07 -27.90
CA ASN A 505 -11.42 -12.64 -28.10
C ASN A 505 -9.94 -12.36 -28.46
N ILE A 506 -9.11 -13.38 -28.76
CA ILE A 506 -7.67 -13.20 -28.99
C ILE A 506 -7.40 -12.19 -30.11
N ASP A 507 -8.10 -12.29 -31.25
CA ASP A 507 -7.93 -11.37 -32.38
C ASP A 507 -8.16 -9.90 -31.99
N TYR A 508 -9.17 -9.64 -31.15
CA TYR A 508 -9.47 -8.31 -30.64
C TYR A 508 -8.39 -7.79 -29.69
N LEU A 509 -7.93 -8.63 -28.75
CA LEU A 509 -6.87 -8.29 -27.79
C LEU A 509 -5.55 -7.97 -28.51
N LEU A 510 -5.18 -8.76 -29.51
CA LEU A 510 -4.01 -8.49 -30.35
C LEU A 510 -4.21 -7.22 -31.19
N GLY A 511 -5.43 -6.95 -31.66
CA GLY A 511 -5.79 -5.71 -32.34
C GLY A 511 -5.56 -4.45 -31.49
N ILE A 512 -5.90 -4.50 -30.19
CA ILE A 512 -5.61 -3.42 -29.23
C ILE A 512 -4.10 -3.15 -29.14
N LEU A 513 -3.28 -4.20 -29.06
CA LEU A 513 -1.82 -4.01 -28.96
C LEU A 513 -1.24 -3.45 -30.27
N ARG A 514 -1.72 -3.92 -31.43
CA ARG A 514 -1.28 -3.40 -32.74
C ARG A 514 -1.64 -1.93 -32.96
N SER A 515 -2.76 -1.45 -32.41
CA SER A 515 -3.14 -0.04 -32.56
C SER A 515 -2.27 0.89 -31.71
N THR A 516 -1.65 0.40 -30.63
CA THR A 516 -0.68 1.20 -29.86
C THR A 516 0.66 1.39 -30.57
N THR A 517 1.07 0.44 -31.41
CA THR A 517 2.35 0.48 -32.13
C THR A 517 2.29 1.37 -33.38
N HIS A 518 1.15 1.40 -34.05
CA HIS A 518 0.90 2.25 -35.22
C HIS A 518 0.09 3.47 -34.77
N LYS A 519 0.72 4.61 -34.53
CA LYS A 519 0.10 5.88 -34.08
C LYS A 519 -0.95 6.46 -35.05
N ASN A 520 -2.02 5.74 -35.37
CA ASN A 520 -3.15 6.27 -36.13
C ASN A 520 -4.10 7.02 -35.17
N THR A 521 -4.31 8.29 -35.49
CA THR A 521 -4.73 9.39 -34.60
C THR A 521 -6.21 9.45 -34.22
N HIS A 522 -7.02 8.38 -34.39
CA HIS A 522 -8.47 8.51 -34.20
C HIS A 522 -9.07 7.75 -33.00
N LEU A 523 -8.47 6.67 -32.49
CA LEU A 523 -8.84 6.05 -31.21
C LEU A 523 -7.67 5.24 -30.62
N LEU A 524 -6.85 5.87 -29.77
CA LEU A 524 -5.82 5.14 -29.01
C LEU A 524 -6.48 4.41 -27.83
N PRO A 525 -6.19 3.12 -27.57
CA PRO A 525 -6.75 2.42 -26.43
C PRO A 525 -6.25 3.04 -25.11
N SER A 526 -7.08 2.99 -24.07
CA SER A 526 -6.70 3.49 -22.75
C SER A 526 -5.62 2.61 -22.11
N ASN A 527 -4.80 3.17 -21.22
CA ASN A 527 -3.80 2.41 -20.47
C ASN A 527 -4.41 1.20 -19.74
N PHE A 528 -5.64 1.34 -19.25
CA PHE A 528 -6.40 0.25 -18.64
C PHE A 528 -6.68 -0.88 -19.63
N GLN A 529 -7.17 -0.57 -20.84
CA GLN A 529 -7.43 -1.58 -21.88
C GLN A 529 -6.16 -2.33 -22.27
N VAL A 530 -5.03 -1.63 -22.40
CA VAL A 530 -3.74 -2.25 -22.72
C VAL A 530 -3.29 -3.20 -21.60
N VAL A 531 -3.33 -2.77 -20.35
CA VAL A 531 -2.91 -3.59 -19.20
C VAL A 531 -3.77 -4.85 -19.07
N ILE A 532 -5.11 -4.72 -19.11
CA ILE A 532 -5.99 -5.89 -19.05
C ILE A 532 -5.75 -6.82 -20.24
N SER A 533 -5.57 -6.29 -21.46
CA SER A 533 -5.29 -7.12 -22.64
C SER A 533 -4.00 -7.93 -22.50
N LEU A 534 -2.94 -7.32 -21.94
CA LEU A 534 -1.66 -8.00 -21.69
C LEU A 534 -1.80 -9.09 -20.62
N ILE A 535 -2.50 -8.81 -19.51
CA ILE A 535 -2.79 -9.81 -18.46
C ILE A 535 -3.57 -10.98 -19.05
N THR A 536 -4.61 -10.71 -19.82
CA THR A 536 -5.47 -11.72 -20.43
C THR A 536 -4.73 -12.60 -21.42
N LEU A 537 -3.90 -12.00 -22.29
CA LEU A 537 -3.04 -12.76 -23.18
C LEU A 537 -2.07 -13.64 -22.39
N ALA A 538 -1.43 -13.12 -21.34
CA ALA A 538 -0.57 -13.92 -20.48
C ALA A 538 -1.33 -15.10 -19.82
N CYS A 539 -2.56 -14.89 -19.32
CA CYS A 539 -3.41 -15.98 -18.82
C CYS A 539 -3.68 -17.04 -19.90
N TYR A 540 -4.01 -16.61 -21.12
CA TYR A 540 -4.31 -17.50 -22.24
C TYR A 540 -3.10 -18.33 -22.67
N THR A 541 -1.87 -17.82 -22.51
CA THR A 541 -0.65 -18.62 -22.77
C THR A 541 -0.48 -19.80 -21.81
N SER A 542 -1.23 -19.85 -20.70
CA SER A 542 -1.25 -21.00 -19.80
C SER A 542 -2.19 -22.14 -20.25
N LEU A 543 -3.03 -21.88 -21.26
CA LEU A 543 -4.04 -22.81 -21.77
C LEU A 543 -3.64 -23.31 -23.17
N PRO A 544 -3.41 -24.61 -23.39
CA PRO A 544 -2.86 -25.12 -24.65
C PRO A 544 -3.64 -24.75 -25.92
N THR A 545 -4.97 -24.71 -25.84
CA THR A 545 -5.85 -24.36 -26.97
C THR A 545 -5.73 -22.90 -27.37
N PHE A 546 -5.76 -21.99 -26.39
CA PHE A 546 -5.65 -20.55 -26.61
C PHE A 546 -4.22 -20.16 -26.97
N GLU A 547 -3.21 -20.78 -26.37
CA GLU A 547 -1.81 -20.59 -26.71
C GLU A 547 -1.53 -20.90 -28.18
N LYS A 548 -1.99 -22.07 -28.67
CA LYS A 548 -1.86 -22.43 -30.09
C LYS A 548 -2.49 -21.36 -30.99
N ARG A 549 -3.66 -20.86 -30.60
CA ARG A 549 -4.37 -19.81 -31.34
C ARG A 549 -3.62 -18.47 -31.32
N ILE A 550 -3.03 -18.08 -30.20
CA ILE A 550 -2.17 -16.88 -30.10
C ILE A 550 -0.98 -17.00 -31.07
N ILE A 551 -0.37 -18.19 -31.17
CA ILE A 551 0.75 -18.45 -32.09
C ILE A 551 0.28 -18.33 -33.55
N GLU A 552 -0.84 -18.97 -33.92
CA GLU A 552 -1.45 -18.88 -35.26
C GLU A 552 -1.73 -17.42 -35.68
N LEU A 553 -2.14 -16.58 -34.72
CA LEU A 553 -2.47 -15.17 -34.93
C LEU A 553 -1.25 -14.23 -34.82
N HIS A 554 -0.02 -14.77 -34.86
CA HIS A 554 1.22 -13.99 -34.77
C HIS A 554 1.32 -13.15 -33.49
N GLY A 555 0.87 -13.72 -32.37
CA GLY A 555 0.88 -13.07 -31.07
C GLY A 555 2.28 -12.72 -30.56
N MET A 556 3.27 -13.60 -30.77
CA MET A 556 4.67 -13.34 -30.38
C MET A 556 5.22 -12.09 -31.09
N GLY A 557 5.04 -11.99 -32.42
CA GLY A 557 5.42 -10.81 -33.19
C GLY A 557 4.69 -9.54 -32.74
N THR A 558 3.42 -9.65 -32.35
CA THR A 558 2.64 -8.51 -31.83
C THR A 558 3.19 -8.01 -30.48
N LEU A 559 3.52 -8.92 -29.56
CA LEU A 559 4.13 -8.57 -28.27
C LEU A 559 5.53 -7.97 -28.43
N LEU A 560 6.33 -8.50 -29.36
CA LEU A 560 7.65 -7.94 -29.68
C LEU A 560 7.55 -6.54 -30.28
N ALA A 561 6.60 -6.30 -31.18
CA ALA A 561 6.36 -4.97 -31.74
C ALA A 561 5.90 -3.98 -30.65
N PHE A 562 5.02 -4.41 -29.75
CA PHE A 562 4.61 -3.61 -28.60
C PHE A 562 5.81 -3.27 -27.70
N LEU A 563 6.63 -4.25 -27.35
CA LEU A 563 7.82 -4.08 -26.52
C LEU A 563 8.81 -3.06 -27.11
N LYS A 564 9.09 -3.15 -28.42
CA LYS A 564 9.92 -2.17 -29.14
C LYS A 564 9.29 -0.78 -29.13
N GLY A 565 7.97 -0.71 -29.35
CA GLY A 565 7.22 0.55 -29.26
C GLY A 565 7.33 1.19 -27.88
N TRP A 566 7.22 0.38 -26.83
CA TRP A 566 7.34 0.81 -25.45
C TRP A 566 8.76 1.32 -25.12
N PHE A 567 9.83 0.64 -25.56
CA PHE A 567 11.20 1.14 -25.33
C PHE A 567 11.47 2.48 -26.02
N ASN A 568 10.86 2.73 -27.18
CA ASN A 568 10.98 4.02 -27.86
C ASN A 568 10.17 5.13 -27.19
N ASN A 569 9.08 4.79 -26.49
CA ASN A 569 8.21 5.75 -25.81
C ASN A 569 7.57 5.13 -24.55
N PRO A 570 8.32 5.05 -23.43
CA PRO A 570 7.87 4.33 -22.25
C PRO A 570 6.67 5.03 -21.62
N THR A 571 5.62 4.26 -21.37
CA THR A 571 4.43 4.74 -20.64
C THR A 571 4.42 4.10 -19.27
N TYR A 572 4.58 4.94 -18.25
CA TYR A 572 4.58 4.51 -16.84
C TYR A 572 3.17 4.56 -16.28
N VAL A 573 2.69 3.43 -15.78
CA VAL A 573 1.37 3.27 -15.17
C VAL A 573 1.59 2.61 -13.81
N LYS A 574 1.25 3.34 -12.75
CA LYS A 574 1.18 2.79 -11.40
C LYS A 574 -0.12 2.01 -11.24
N ARG A 575 -0.07 0.95 -10.44
CA ARG A 575 -1.27 0.18 -10.10
C ARG A 575 -2.34 1.04 -9.43
N SER A 576 -1.93 1.94 -8.55
CA SER A 576 -2.82 2.88 -7.85
C SER A 576 -3.55 3.87 -8.78
N ASN A 577 -3.09 4.01 -10.04
CA ASN A 577 -3.80 4.79 -11.06
C ASN A 577 -4.98 4.02 -11.66
N LEU A 578 -4.96 2.68 -11.61
CA LEU A 578 -6.00 1.80 -12.14
C LEU A 578 -6.98 1.34 -11.06
N GLU A 579 -6.49 1.22 -9.82
CA GLU A 579 -7.22 0.63 -8.70
C GLU A 579 -7.29 1.62 -7.52
N PRO A 580 -8.43 2.32 -7.34
CA PRO A 580 -8.59 3.35 -6.32
C PRO A 580 -8.42 2.85 -4.89
N HIS A 581 -8.70 1.58 -4.61
CA HIS A 581 -8.59 0.98 -3.26
C HIS A 581 -7.14 0.94 -2.74
N LEU A 582 -6.16 1.09 -3.62
CA LEU A 582 -4.74 1.18 -3.25
C LEU A 582 -4.31 2.60 -2.85
N ASN A 583 -5.13 3.62 -3.14
CA ASN A 583 -4.85 5.00 -2.74
C ASN A 583 -5.21 5.19 -1.26
N HIS A 584 -4.31 4.77 -0.37
CA HIS A 584 -4.50 4.96 1.05
C HIS A 584 -4.03 6.36 1.50
N PRO A 585 -4.82 7.13 2.27
CA PRO A 585 -4.40 8.42 2.83
C PRO A 585 -3.11 8.37 3.67
N LEU A 586 -2.76 7.22 4.23
CA LEU A 586 -1.54 6.98 4.99
C LEU A 586 -0.30 7.22 4.13
N THR A 587 -0.31 6.75 2.88
CA THR A 587 0.87 6.72 2.01
C THR A 587 1.40 8.11 1.70
N GLU A 588 0.53 9.12 1.63
CA GLU A 588 0.92 10.51 1.38
C GLU A 588 1.62 11.16 2.59
N ARG A 589 1.44 10.62 3.79
CA ARG A 589 1.94 11.21 5.05
C ARG A 589 3.20 10.52 5.57
N ILE A 590 3.69 9.47 4.91
CA ILE A 590 4.89 8.73 5.32
C ILE A 590 6.14 9.59 5.09
N CYS A 591 7.09 9.55 6.02
CA CYS A 591 8.40 10.19 5.87
C CYS A 591 9.55 9.28 6.34
N CYS A 592 10.78 9.61 5.94
CA CYS A 592 12.01 8.93 6.40
C CYS A 592 12.01 7.41 6.16
N ARG A 593 11.34 6.95 5.10
CA ARG A 593 11.26 5.55 4.69
C ARG A 593 11.51 5.48 3.19
N GLN A 594 12.39 4.58 2.76
CA GLN A 594 12.45 4.20 1.35
C GLN A 594 11.27 3.27 1.10
N CYS A 595 10.16 3.80 0.60
CA CYS A 595 9.07 2.96 0.13
C CYS A 595 9.57 2.22 -1.11
N ILE A 596 10.02 0.98 -0.93
CA ILE A 596 10.20 0.05 -2.04
C ILE A 596 8.81 -0.09 -2.66
N GLY A 597 8.67 0.35 -3.92
CA GLY A 597 7.41 0.26 -4.65
C GLY A 597 6.93 -1.19 -4.77
N ASP A 598 5.69 -1.39 -5.23
CA ASP A 598 5.18 -2.73 -5.51
C ASP A 598 6.14 -3.48 -6.47
N TRP A 599 6.07 -4.82 -6.47
CA TRP A 599 6.98 -5.67 -7.24
C TRP A 599 6.99 -5.35 -8.75
N ASP A 600 5.85 -4.91 -9.27
CA ASP A 600 5.59 -4.46 -10.64
C ASP A 600 5.87 -2.95 -10.88
N GLY A 601 6.12 -2.17 -9.82
CA GLY A 601 6.51 -0.77 -9.90
C GLY A 601 5.59 0.11 -10.75
N GLU A 602 6.20 1.01 -11.53
CA GLU A 602 5.48 1.95 -12.40
C GLU A 602 5.41 1.46 -13.87
N ASP A 603 5.93 0.27 -14.16
CA ASP A 603 6.11 -0.26 -15.52
C ASP A 603 5.23 -1.49 -15.80
N MET A 604 4.00 -1.53 -15.27
CA MET A 604 3.05 -2.65 -15.41
C MET A 604 2.86 -3.15 -16.86
N GLN A 605 2.79 -2.24 -17.84
CA GLN A 605 2.66 -2.62 -19.25
C GLN A 605 3.88 -3.43 -19.73
N LEU A 606 5.09 -3.03 -19.33
CA LEU A 606 6.32 -3.77 -19.63
C LEU A 606 6.30 -5.13 -18.94
N VAL A 607 5.92 -5.18 -17.66
CA VAL A 607 5.85 -6.43 -16.87
C VAL A 607 4.95 -7.46 -17.55
N PHE A 608 3.70 -7.11 -17.86
CA PHE A 608 2.75 -8.08 -18.42
C PHE A 608 3.05 -8.43 -19.88
N CYS A 609 3.63 -7.51 -20.65
CA CYS A 609 4.15 -7.82 -21.98
C CYS A 609 5.30 -8.83 -21.93
N LEU A 610 6.30 -8.60 -21.06
CA LEU A 610 7.42 -9.51 -20.86
C LEU A 610 6.95 -10.86 -20.32
N TRP A 611 5.96 -10.87 -19.42
CA TRP A 611 5.39 -12.11 -18.91
C TRP A 611 4.79 -12.95 -20.04
N GLY A 612 3.85 -12.41 -20.81
CA GLY A 612 3.22 -13.14 -21.92
C GLY A 612 4.24 -13.60 -22.96
N LEU A 613 5.19 -12.73 -23.32
CA LEU A 613 6.26 -13.06 -24.26
C LEU A 613 7.17 -14.19 -23.74
N ALA A 614 7.59 -14.10 -22.48
CA ALA A 614 8.47 -15.10 -21.88
C ALA A 614 7.80 -16.48 -21.78
N GLN A 615 6.49 -16.52 -21.49
CA GLN A 615 5.76 -17.79 -21.42
C GLN A 615 5.57 -18.42 -22.81
N LEU A 616 5.28 -17.62 -23.85
CA LEU A 616 5.27 -18.13 -25.22
C LEU A 616 6.63 -18.70 -25.61
N ILE A 617 7.73 -17.99 -25.32
CA ILE A 617 9.09 -18.48 -25.59
C ILE A 617 9.38 -19.78 -24.83
N HIS A 618 9.00 -19.83 -23.55
CA HIS A 618 9.19 -21.01 -22.71
C HIS A 618 8.46 -22.23 -23.29
N ASN A 619 7.17 -22.07 -23.62
CA ASN A 619 6.37 -23.16 -24.15
C ASN A 619 6.82 -23.60 -25.55
N SER A 620 7.26 -22.68 -26.42
CA SER A 620 7.83 -23.03 -27.72
C SER A 620 9.19 -23.73 -27.58
N ALA A 621 10.04 -23.28 -26.66
CA ALA A 621 11.34 -23.90 -26.40
C ALA A 621 11.21 -25.33 -25.86
N THR A 622 10.23 -25.58 -24.99
CA THR A 622 9.96 -26.93 -24.46
C THR A 622 9.42 -27.89 -25.52
N ARG A 623 8.80 -27.39 -26.60
CA ARG A 623 8.36 -28.18 -27.76
C ARG A 623 9.46 -28.41 -28.81
N GLY A 624 10.62 -27.77 -28.68
CA GLY A 624 11.76 -27.93 -29.59
C GLY A 624 11.89 -26.86 -30.68
N ASP A 625 11.05 -25.82 -30.70
CA ASP A 625 11.03 -24.77 -31.74
C ASP A 625 12.07 -23.65 -31.53
N ALA A 626 13.18 -23.95 -30.87
CA ALA A 626 14.17 -22.95 -30.43
C ALA A 626 14.84 -22.18 -31.58
N THR A 627 14.87 -22.74 -32.79
CA THR A 627 15.46 -22.13 -33.99
C THR A 627 14.55 -21.05 -34.60
N GLY A 628 13.23 -21.28 -34.64
CA GLY A 628 12.24 -20.30 -35.09
C GLY A 628 12.17 -19.08 -34.17
N ILE A 629 12.22 -19.29 -32.86
CA ILE A 629 12.23 -18.22 -31.85
C ILE A 629 13.45 -17.32 -32.02
N LYS A 630 14.65 -17.89 -32.24
CA LYS A 630 15.87 -17.11 -32.47
C LYS A 630 15.81 -16.28 -33.75
N SER A 631 15.09 -16.74 -34.76
CA SER A 631 14.88 -15.99 -36.00
C SER A 631 13.91 -14.81 -35.79
N GLU A 632 12.83 -15.00 -35.02
CA GLU A 632 11.88 -13.92 -34.70
C GLU A 632 12.43 -12.88 -33.71
N LEU A 633 13.21 -13.31 -32.72
CA LEU A 633 13.91 -12.41 -31.78
C LEU A 633 15.22 -11.85 -32.35
N GLY A 634 15.62 -12.23 -33.56
CA GLY A 634 16.96 -12.08 -34.17
C GLY A 634 17.51 -10.66 -34.35
N GLU A 635 16.93 -9.66 -33.71
CA GLU A 635 17.50 -8.32 -33.61
C GLU A 635 18.45 -8.23 -32.41
N SER A 636 19.75 -8.11 -32.66
CA SER A 636 20.74 -7.83 -31.60
C SER A 636 20.39 -6.63 -30.70
N LYS A 637 19.47 -5.75 -31.15
CA LYS A 637 18.93 -4.62 -30.41
C LYS A 637 18.03 -5.05 -29.24
N ILE A 638 17.11 -6.01 -29.42
CA ILE A 638 16.17 -6.40 -28.36
C ILE A 638 16.89 -7.08 -27.18
N PHE A 639 17.93 -7.88 -27.47
CA PHE A 639 18.76 -8.48 -26.44
C PHE A 639 19.46 -7.43 -25.59
N LYS A 640 20.00 -6.37 -26.20
CA LYS A 640 20.62 -5.26 -25.48
C LYS A 640 19.61 -4.48 -24.64
N GLU A 641 18.39 -4.28 -25.13
CA GLU A 641 17.31 -3.63 -24.38
C GLU A 641 16.89 -4.47 -23.16
N LEU A 642 16.74 -5.79 -23.31
CA LEU A 642 16.46 -6.70 -22.19
C LEU A 642 17.62 -6.78 -21.18
N GLU A 643 18.87 -6.78 -21.64
CA GLU A 643 20.05 -6.70 -20.76
C GLU A 643 20.09 -5.36 -19.99
N ASP A 644 19.72 -4.24 -20.63
CA ASP A 644 19.57 -2.94 -19.96
C ASP A 644 18.51 -3.02 -18.86
N VAL A 645 17.34 -3.61 -19.16
CA VAL A 645 16.28 -3.85 -18.17
C VAL A 645 16.84 -4.60 -16.97
N CYS A 646 17.51 -5.74 -17.17
CA CYS A 646 18.11 -6.52 -16.07
C CYS A 646 19.09 -5.72 -15.20
N SER A 647 19.84 -4.79 -15.80
CA SER A 647 20.94 -4.08 -15.13
C SER A 647 20.53 -2.77 -14.44
N ASN A 648 19.42 -2.17 -14.83
CA ASN A 648 19.06 -0.82 -14.42
C ASN A 648 17.99 -0.82 -13.31
N ASN A 649 18.31 -0.20 -12.18
CA ASN A 649 17.41 -0.11 -11.02
C ASN A 649 16.18 0.78 -11.25
N ARG A 650 16.07 1.48 -12.40
CA ARG A 650 14.87 2.23 -12.79
C ARG A 650 13.66 1.34 -13.09
N TYR A 651 13.89 0.09 -13.47
CA TYR A 651 12.84 -0.86 -13.80
C TYR A 651 12.39 -1.62 -12.56
N SER A 652 11.11 -2.02 -12.54
CA SER A 652 10.61 -2.79 -11.41
C SER A 652 11.31 -4.15 -11.28
N PRO A 653 11.35 -4.70 -10.06
CA PRO A 653 11.79 -6.08 -9.84
C PRO A 653 11.15 -7.08 -10.81
N ALA A 654 9.85 -6.97 -11.08
CA ALA A 654 9.13 -7.85 -12.00
C ALA A 654 9.67 -7.78 -13.43
N SER A 655 9.82 -6.57 -13.99
CA SER A 655 10.37 -6.39 -15.34
C SER A 655 11.76 -6.99 -15.47
N ARG A 656 12.61 -6.79 -14.46
CA ARG A 656 13.96 -7.35 -14.41
C ARG A 656 13.95 -8.87 -14.39
N TRP A 657 13.10 -9.47 -13.57
CA TRP A 657 12.96 -10.92 -13.50
C TRP A 657 12.44 -11.54 -14.80
N TYR A 658 11.41 -10.96 -15.41
CA TYR A 658 10.88 -11.49 -16.67
C TYR A 658 11.84 -11.27 -17.84
N ALA A 659 12.56 -10.15 -17.90
CA ALA A 659 13.64 -9.97 -18.87
C ALA A 659 14.74 -11.02 -18.71
N ALA A 660 15.21 -11.27 -17.47
CA ALA A 660 16.21 -12.29 -17.19
C ALA A 660 15.69 -13.71 -17.52
N PHE A 661 14.42 -13.98 -17.26
CA PHE A 661 13.77 -15.25 -17.61
C PHE A 661 13.69 -15.44 -19.13
N THR A 662 13.29 -14.42 -19.89
CA THR A 662 13.33 -14.45 -21.37
C THR A 662 14.75 -14.73 -21.87
N LEU A 663 15.75 -14.00 -21.36
CA LEU A 663 17.16 -14.14 -21.74
C LEU A 663 17.72 -15.55 -21.41
N SER A 664 17.21 -16.20 -20.36
CA SER A 664 17.64 -17.54 -19.94
C SER A 664 17.37 -18.64 -20.98
N HIS A 665 16.41 -18.42 -21.88
CA HIS A 665 16.14 -19.30 -23.03
C HIS A 665 17.17 -19.14 -24.16
N PHE A 666 18.00 -18.10 -24.10
CA PHE A 666 19.06 -17.80 -25.08
C PHE A 666 20.47 -17.98 -24.50
N GLY A 667 20.61 -18.57 -23.31
CA GLY A 667 21.90 -18.85 -22.68
C GLY A 667 22.48 -17.67 -21.88
N LEU A 668 21.67 -16.65 -21.59
CA LEU A 668 22.06 -15.45 -20.86
C LEU A 668 21.37 -15.45 -19.48
N TYR A 669 22.14 -15.43 -18.40
CA TYR A 669 21.62 -15.65 -17.05
C TYR A 669 22.14 -14.60 -16.06
N GLY A 670 21.25 -14.03 -15.25
CA GLY A 670 21.59 -13.18 -14.12
C GLY A 670 21.21 -11.71 -14.31
N PHE A 671 21.75 -10.87 -13.43
CA PHE A 671 21.46 -9.45 -13.32
C PHE A 671 22.79 -8.68 -13.36
N PRO A 672 23.17 -8.12 -14.53
CA PRO A 672 24.45 -7.45 -14.67
C PRO A 672 24.53 -6.19 -13.80
N SER A 673 25.67 -5.92 -13.18
CA SER A 673 25.91 -4.65 -12.48
C SER A 673 27.12 -3.91 -13.05
N LYS A 674 27.09 -2.56 -13.04
CA LYS A 674 28.23 -1.74 -13.51
C LYS A 674 29.49 -2.00 -12.67
N LEU A 675 29.32 -2.10 -11.35
CA LEU A 675 30.40 -2.41 -10.42
C LEU A 675 30.95 -3.82 -10.66
N GLY A 676 30.07 -4.82 -10.78
CA GLY A 676 30.46 -6.20 -11.04
C GLY A 676 31.20 -6.36 -12.37
N LYS A 677 30.80 -5.64 -13.43
CA LYS A 677 31.56 -5.64 -14.69
C LYS A 677 33.00 -5.12 -14.53
N ARG A 678 33.22 -4.12 -13.66
CA ARG A 678 34.57 -3.60 -13.35
C ARG A 678 35.40 -4.62 -12.56
N ILE A 679 34.82 -5.23 -11.53
CA ILE A 679 35.50 -6.24 -10.69
C ILE A 679 35.76 -7.54 -11.48
N TRP A 680 34.87 -7.90 -12.40
CA TRP A 680 35.13 -9.01 -13.32
C TRP A 680 36.32 -8.75 -14.26
N LYS A 681 36.54 -7.49 -14.64
CA LYS A 681 37.71 -7.12 -15.45
C LYS A 681 39.01 -7.32 -14.64
N THR A 682 39.04 -6.87 -13.38
CA THR A 682 40.21 -7.06 -12.50
C THR A 682 40.48 -8.54 -12.22
N PHE A 683 39.42 -9.36 -12.08
CA PHE A 683 39.55 -10.83 -12.00
C PHE A 683 40.25 -11.43 -13.24
N LYS A 684 39.90 -10.99 -14.45
CA LYS A 684 40.55 -11.48 -15.68
C LYS A 684 42.02 -11.09 -15.79
N GLU A 685 42.38 -9.95 -15.22
CA GLU A 685 43.73 -9.39 -15.24
C GLU A 685 44.59 -9.92 -14.07
N ASN A 686 44.03 -10.77 -13.19
CA ASN A 686 44.66 -11.27 -11.96
C ASN A 686 45.22 -10.14 -11.06
N GLU A 687 44.59 -8.97 -11.09
CA GLU A 687 45.02 -7.82 -10.30
C GLU A 687 44.64 -8.02 -8.82
N LEU A 688 45.60 -7.90 -7.90
CA LEU A 688 45.37 -7.93 -6.44
C LEU A 688 44.69 -9.22 -5.91
N THR A 689 44.83 -10.34 -6.61
CA THR A 689 44.29 -11.63 -6.15
C THR A 689 45.08 -12.16 -4.96
N ASP A 690 44.39 -12.54 -3.90
CA ASP A 690 44.93 -13.04 -2.62
C ASP A 690 44.61 -14.51 -2.34
N LEU A 691 43.84 -15.16 -3.22
CA LEU A 691 43.45 -16.57 -3.15
C LEU A 691 43.87 -17.33 -4.42
N GLU A 692 44.40 -18.54 -4.26
CA GLU A 692 44.65 -19.49 -5.33
C GLU A 692 43.77 -20.74 -5.17
N ILE A 693 42.96 -21.04 -6.19
CA ILE A 693 42.08 -22.21 -6.22
C ILE A 693 42.72 -23.28 -7.11
N ILE A 694 43.13 -24.40 -6.51
CA ILE A 694 43.87 -25.48 -7.17
C ILE A 694 42.91 -26.63 -7.50
N PHE A 695 42.91 -27.05 -8.75
CA PHE A 695 42.11 -28.18 -9.25
C PHE A 695 42.85 -29.51 -9.11
N ALA A 696 42.12 -30.62 -9.18
CA ALA A 696 42.71 -31.97 -9.12
C ALA A 696 43.71 -32.26 -10.27
N ASN A 697 43.60 -31.56 -11.39
CA ASN A 697 44.52 -31.63 -12.52
C ASN A 697 45.73 -30.68 -12.38
N GLN A 698 45.94 -30.09 -11.20
CA GLN A 698 47.00 -29.11 -10.90
C GLN A 698 46.91 -27.78 -11.68
N CYS A 699 45.82 -27.51 -12.39
CA CYS A 699 45.53 -26.15 -12.84
C CYS A 699 45.16 -25.27 -11.63
N SER A 700 45.48 -23.98 -11.68
CA SER A 700 45.07 -23.02 -10.66
C SER A 700 44.27 -21.86 -11.25
N LEU A 701 43.45 -21.24 -10.40
CA LEU A 701 42.63 -20.06 -10.69
C LEU A 701 42.82 -19.06 -9.55
N HIS A 702 43.29 -17.86 -9.88
CA HIS A 702 43.47 -16.79 -8.89
C HIS A 702 42.16 -16.04 -8.67
N ALA A 703 41.87 -15.70 -7.42
CA ALA A 703 40.63 -15.05 -7.01
C ALA A 703 40.85 -14.09 -5.82
N HIS A 704 39.81 -13.33 -5.49
CA HIS A 704 39.76 -12.41 -4.38
C HIS A 704 38.93 -13.02 -3.24
N GLU A 705 39.55 -13.23 -2.09
CA GLU A 705 38.92 -13.82 -0.91
C GLU A 705 37.72 -12.97 -0.44
N VAL A 706 37.87 -11.64 -0.44
CA VAL A 706 36.82 -10.69 -0.03
C VAL A 706 35.56 -10.77 -0.90
N ILE A 707 35.71 -11.05 -2.20
CA ILE A 707 34.56 -11.18 -3.12
C ILE A 707 33.87 -12.52 -2.88
N LEU A 708 34.63 -13.60 -2.71
CA LEU A 708 34.08 -14.92 -2.44
C LEU A 708 33.39 -14.98 -1.08
N SER A 709 33.93 -14.34 -0.04
CA SER A 709 33.31 -14.31 1.28
C SER A 709 31.96 -13.59 1.25
N ALA A 710 31.84 -12.49 0.51
CA ALA A 710 30.59 -11.75 0.35
C ALA A 710 29.56 -12.48 -0.53
N ARG A 711 30.01 -13.07 -1.64
CA ARG A 711 29.12 -13.47 -2.75
C ARG A 711 28.96 -14.98 -2.93
N CYS A 712 29.93 -15.76 -2.46
CA CYS A 712 29.94 -17.21 -2.63
C CYS A 712 30.73 -17.92 -1.50
N PRO A 713 30.34 -17.71 -0.22
CA PRO A 713 31.15 -18.12 0.93
C PRO A 713 31.37 -19.64 1.00
N GLN A 714 30.48 -20.45 0.41
CA GLN A 714 30.60 -21.91 0.37
C GLN A 714 31.84 -22.42 -0.39
N LEU A 715 32.45 -21.58 -1.25
CA LEU A 715 33.72 -21.92 -1.90
C LEU A 715 34.93 -21.76 -0.98
N LEU A 716 34.77 -21.02 0.13
CA LEU A 716 35.78 -20.89 1.17
C LEU A 716 35.48 -21.94 2.24
N HIS A 717 36.40 -22.87 2.51
CA HIS A 717 36.24 -23.78 3.65
C HIS A 717 36.15 -22.98 4.97
N GLN A 718 35.13 -23.27 5.79
CA GLN A 718 34.97 -22.68 7.12
C GLN A 718 36.19 -23.01 7.98
N ARG A 719 36.77 -21.99 8.62
CA ARG A 719 37.71 -22.16 9.72
C ARG A 719 36.94 -22.82 10.87
N GLU A 720 37.44 -23.95 11.37
CA GLU A 720 37.30 -24.20 12.81
C GLU A 720 38.06 -23.05 13.51
N GLU A 721 37.39 -22.38 14.43
CA GLU A 721 37.93 -21.25 15.19
C GLU A 721 39.12 -21.69 16.03
N HIS A 722 40.33 -21.54 15.48
CA HIS A 722 41.53 -21.41 16.30
C HIS A 722 42.04 -19.98 16.20
N LEU A 723 41.75 -19.23 17.26
CA LEU A 723 42.41 -18.00 17.67
C LEU A 723 43.93 -18.23 17.69
N ILE A 724 44.62 -17.82 16.63
CA ILE A 724 46.06 -17.54 16.71
C ILE A 724 46.29 -16.20 16.03
N SER A 725 46.56 -15.20 16.88
CA SER A 725 47.25 -13.97 16.52
C SER A 725 48.55 -14.32 15.82
N CYS A 726 48.83 -13.73 14.67
CA CYS A 726 50.19 -13.33 14.32
C CYS A 726 50.17 -12.38 13.13
N SER A 727 50.56 -11.15 13.42
CA SER A 727 51.27 -10.28 12.51
C SER A 727 52.48 -11.03 11.92
N SER A 728 52.49 -11.27 10.61
CA SER A 728 53.73 -11.49 9.88
C SER A 728 53.60 -11.05 8.42
N VAL A 729 54.54 -10.17 8.07
CA VAL A 729 54.82 -9.66 6.73
C VAL A 729 55.26 -10.83 5.84
N GLY A 730 54.60 -10.99 4.70
CA GLY A 730 54.82 -12.08 3.75
C GLY A 730 53.52 -12.80 3.42
N GLN A 731 52.62 -12.13 2.70
CA GLN A 731 51.28 -12.62 2.39
C GLN A 731 51.38 -13.77 1.38
N LYS A 732 51.52 -15.01 1.88
CA LYS A 732 51.29 -16.21 1.07
C LYS A 732 49.82 -16.20 0.66
N SER A 733 49.57 -16.22 -0.65
CA SER A 733 48.23 -16.41 -1.22
C SER A 733 47.59 -17.65 -0.61
N ARG A 734 46.37 -17.51 -0.10
CA ARG A 734 45.65 -18.62 0.54
C ARG A 734 45.31 -19.66 -0.54
N GLU A 735 45.56 -20.93 -0.28
CA GLU A 735 45.24 -22.03 -1.21
C GLU A 735 43.91 -22.70 -0.85
N VAL A 736 43.06 -22.96 -1.85
CA VAL A 736 41.85 -23.81 -1.72
C VAL A 736 41.94 -24.93 -2.75
N ARG A 737 41.93 -26.20 -2.30
CA ARG A 737 42.01 -27.37 -3.18
C ARG A 737 40.63 -27.95 -3.44
N LEU A 738 40.25 -28.04 -4.71
CA LEU A 738 38.95 -28.56 -5.13
C LEU A 738 38.98 -30.06 -5.39
N SER A 739 37.83 -30.71 -5.18
CA SER A 739 37.66 -32.13 -5.53
C SER A 739 37.76 -32.36 -7.05
N SER A 740 38.07 -33.60 -7.45
CA SER A 740 38.10 -34.03 -8.86
C SER A 740 36.76 -33.91 -9.59
N ARG A 741 35.65 -33.64 -8.88
CA ARG A 741 34.31 -33.47 -9.44
C ARG A 741 34.04 -32.04 -9.95
N VAL A 742 34.93 -31.08 -9.70
CA VAL A 742 34.77 -29.69 -10.14
C VAL A 742 35.63 -29.48 -11.39
N ASP A 743 34.98 -29.24 -12.53
CA ASP A 743 35.68 -28.91 -13.77
C ASP A 743 36.00 -27.41 -13.86
N TYR A 744 37.13 -27.09 -14.49
CA TYR A 744 37.62 -25.72 -14.64
C TYR A 744 36.62 -24.80 -15.35
N LYS A 745 35.98 -25.27 -16.41
CA LYS A 745 35.07 -24.45 -17.24
C LYS A 745 33.83 -24.03 -16.45
N SER A 746 33.21 -24.95 -15.72
CA SER A 746 32.03 -24.67 -14.90
C SER A 746 32.37 -23.76 -13.72
N LEU A 747 33.53 -23.93 -13.08
CA LEU A 747 33.95 -23.02 -12.01
C LEU A 747 34.26 -21.62 -12.55
N HIS A 748 34.95 -21.50 -13.68
CA HIS A 748 35.23 -20.19 -14.29
C HIS A 748 33.91 -19.48 -14.65
N LYS A 749 32.90 -20.22 -15.13
CA LYS A 749 31.56 -19.66 -15.36
C LYS A 749 30.85 -19.27 -14.08
N LEU A 750 30.98 -20.04 -13.00
CA LEU A 750 30.51 -19.64 -11.69
C LEU A 750 31.18 -18.34 -11.22
N MET A 751 32.51 -18.20 -11.41
CA MET A 751 33.24 -16.99 -11.07
C MET A 751 32.76 -15.78 -11.87
N GLU A 752 32.49 -15.96 -13.17
CA GLU A 752 31.90 -14.90 -13.99
C GLU A 752 30.58 -14.38 -13.39
N TYR A 753 29.72 -15.27 -12.87
CA TYR A 753 28.50 -14.86 -12.17
C TYR A 753 28.80 -14.16 -10.84
N VAL A 754 29.66 -14.75 -10.02
CA VAL A 754 30.00 -14.23 -8.68
C VAL A 754 30.55 -12.80 -8.76
N TYR A 755 31.38 -12.53 -9.77
CA TYR A 755 32.06 -11.25 -9.97
C TYR A 755 31.22 -10.24 -10.75
N SER A 756 30.45 -10.66 -11.75
CA SER A 756 29.72 -9.72 -12.62
C SER A 756 28.22 -9.64 -12.38
N GLY A 757 27.66 -10.63 -11.66
CA GLY A 757 26.22 -10.83 -11.49
C GLY A 757 25.53 -11.51 -12.68
N TYR A 758 26.28 -11.83 -13.75
CA TYR A 758 25.74 -12.24 -15.04
C TYR A 758 26.65 -13.26 -15.73
N ILE A 759 26.08 -14.17 -16.52
CA ILE A 759 26.84 -15.15 -17.32
C ILE A 759 26.20 -15.41 -18.66
N GLN A 760 27.05 -15.68 -19.65
CA GLN A 760 26.66 -16.34 -20.89
C GLN A 760 27.12 -17.79 -20.86
N ALA A 761 26.18 -18.74 -20.81
CA ALA A 761 26.47 -20.17 -20.79
C ALA A 761 25.89 -20.89 -22.02
N GLY A 762 26.72 -21.75 -22.63
CA GLY A 762 26.34 -22.63 -23.76
C GLY A 762 25.70 -23.94 -23.28
N ALA A 763 25.83 -25.03 -24.05
CA ALA A 763 25.15 -26.31 -23.81
C ALA A 763 25.55 -27.04 -22.50
N ASP A 764 26.70 -26.73 -21.89
CA ASP A 764 27.22 -27.36 -20.66
C ASP A 764 26.59 -26.81 -19.36
N VAL A 765 25.26 -26.67 -19.33
CA VAL A 765 24.52 -26.13 -18.17
C VAL A 765 24.43 -27.14 -17.00
N ARG A 766 24.55 -28.44 -17.27
CA ARG A 766 24.30 -29.50 -16.27
C ARG A 766 25.31 -29.49 -15.12
N THR A 767 26.60 -29.42 -15.42
CA THR A 767 27.68 -29.37 -14.43
C THR A 767 27.63 -28.06 -13.63
N LEU A 768 27.38 -26.94 -14.31
CA LEU A 768 27.18 -25.64 -13.68
C LEU A 768 26.01 -25.66 -12.67
N LYS A 769 24.87 -26.28 -13.00
CA LYS A 769 23.73 -26.41 -12.07
C LYS A 769 24.10 -27.10 -10.76
N VAL A 770 24.94 -28.13 -10.80
CA VAL A 770 25.39 -28.86 -9.60
C VAL A 770 26.24 -27.95 -8.72
N LEU A 771 27.19 -27.21 -9.31
CA LEU A 771 28.05 -26.27 -8.58
C LEU A 771 27.25 -25.11 -7.98
N VAL A 772 26.36 -24.50 -8.76
CA VAL A 772 25.49 -23.40 -8.32
C VAL A 772 24.60 -23.84 -7.15
N LYS A 773 24.06 -25.07 -7.21
CA LYS A 773 23.28 -25.66 -6.12
C LYS A 773 24.12 -25.85 -4.85
N HIS A 774 25.35 -26.34 -4.98
CA HIS A 774 26.26 -26.51 -3.85
C HIS A 774 26.65 -25.16 -3.22
N CYS A 775 26.83 -24.13 -4.04
CA CYS A 775 27.16 -22.77 -3.60
C CYS A 775 25.95 -21.97 -3.07
N ASN A 776 24.76 -22.58 -3.03
CA ASN A 776 23.50 -21.96 -2.60
C ASN A 776 23.13 -20.67 -3.36
N LEU A 777 23.51 -20.56 -4.64
CA LEU A 777 23.18 -19.40 -5.48
C LEU A 777 21.78 -19.57 -6.10
N GLN A 778 20.74 -19.44 -5.27
CA GLN A 778 19.34 -19.69 -5.66
C GLN A 778 18.85 -18.89 -6.88
N PRO A 779 19.16 -17.58 -7.04
CA PRO A 779 18.69 -16.82 -8.20
C PRO A 779 19.25 -17.35 -9.53
N LEU A 780 20.54 -17.70 -9.56
CA LEU A 780 21.14 -18.32 -10.73
C LEU A 780 20.58 -19.71 -10.98
N LEU A 781 20.41 -20.52 -9.93
CA LEU A 781 19.82 -21.85 -10.04
C LEU A 781 18.39 -21.79 -10.60
N HIS A 782 17.62 -20.78 -10.22
CA HIS A 782 16.27 -20.54 -10.73
C HIS A 782 16.26 -20.29 -12.24
N LEU A 783 17.11 -19.37 -12.72
CA LEU A 783 17.24 -19.05 -14.15
C LEU A 783 17.81 -20.21 -14.96
N LEU A 784 18.81 -20.93 -14.45
CA LEU A 784 19.37 -22.11 -15.13
C LEU A 784 18.32 -23.24 -15.26
N ASN A 785 17.41 -23.34 -14.30
CA ASN A 785 16.29 -24.28 -14.36
C ASN A 785 15.12 -23.78 -15.19
N GLN A 786 15.20 -22.56 -15.75
CA GLN A 786 14.12 -21.94 -16.52
C GLN A 786 12.78 -22.04 -15.80
N LYS A 787 12.82 -21.80 -14.48
CA LYS A 787 11.59 -21.68 -13.69
C LYS A 787 11.00 -20.30 -13.92
N SER A 788 9.67 -20.22 -14.00
CA SER A 788 8.98 -18.95 -14.05
C SER A 788 9.33 -18.11 -12.81
N PRO A 789 9.57 -16.80 -12.97
CA PRO A 789 9.78 -15.90 -11.85
C PRO A 789 8.72 -16.04 -10.78
N ARG A 790 9.14 -16.00 -9.52
CA ARG A 790 8.23 -15.98 -8.37
C ARG A 790 7.90 -14.54 -8.00
N TRP A 791 6.61 -14.21 -7.93
CA TRP A 791 6.14 -12.88 -7.54
C TRP A 791 6.71 -12.45 -6.19
N GLY A 792 7.02 -11.17 -6.06
CA GLY A 792 7.59 -10.59 -4.83
C GLY A 792 9.05 -10.97 -4.59
N SER A 793 9.68 -11.76 -5.45
CA SER A 793 11.10 -12.11 -5.27
C SER A 793 11.97 -10.87 -5.45
N PRO A 794 12.86 -10.55 -4.50
CA PRO A 794 13.79 -9.44 -4.64
C PRO A 794 14.76 -9.70 -5.79
N VAL A 795 15.23 -8.64 -6.44
CA VAL A 795 16.28 -8.76 -7.45
C VAL A 795 17.62 -8.92 -6.72
N PRO A 796 18.45 -9.92 -7.07
CA PRO A 796 19.79 -10.06 -6.51
C PRO A 796 20.62 -8.81 -6.78
N THR A 797 21.02 -8.12 -5.72
CA THR A 797 21.93 -6.98 -5.79
C THR A 797 23.37 -7.47 -5.84
N PHE A 798 24.26 -6.66 -6.41
CA PHE A 798 25.70 -6.86 -6.25
C PHE A 798 26.13 -6.12 -4.98
N ASP A 799 26.15 -6.83 -3.86
CA ASP A 799 26.42 -6.28 -2.53
C ASP A 799 27.71 -6.87 -1.94
N LEU A 800 28.61 -5.98 -1.50
CA LEU A 800 29.87 -6.29 -0.82
C LEU A 800 29.92 -5.73 0.61
N SER A 801 28.82 -5.13 1.09
CA SER A 801 28.76 -4.44 2.39
C SER A 801 29.10 -5.37 3.56
N SER A 802 28.71 -6.65 3.46
CA SER A 802 29.04 -7.68 4.46
C SER A 802 30.54 -7.91 4.64
N ALA A 803 31.35 -7.69 3.59
CA ALA A 803 32.80 -7.83 3.64
C ALA A 803 33.53 -6.50 3.88
N LEU A 804 32.90 -5.36 3.56
CA LEU A 804 33.49 -4.01 3.70
C LEU A 804 33.13 -3.28 5.00
N GLY A 805 32.18 -3.82 5.80
CA GLY A 805 31.77 -3.22 7.07
C GLY A 805 31.18 -1.81 6.92
N LEU A 806 31.38 -0.95 7.92
CA LEU A 806 30.86 0.43 7.93
C LEU A 806 31.37 1.29 6.75
N ALA A 807 32.54 0.98 6.19
CA ALA A 807 33.08 1.68 5.02
C ALA A 807 32.31 1.33 3.72
N GLY A 808 31.67 0.16 3.66
CA GLY A 808 30.90 -0.30 2.50
C GLY A 808 29.55 0.40 2.32
N TYR A 809 28.92 0.84 3.42
CA TYR A 809 27.58 1.46 3.39
C TYR A 809 27.51 2.78 2.61
N ASN A 810 28.63 3.47 2.42
CA ASN A 810 28.69 4.71 1.63
C ASN A 810 28.93 4.46 0.13
N SER A 811 29.06 3.20 -0.30
CA SER A 811 29.50 2.81 -1.65
C SER A 811 28.57 1.85 -2.39
N SER A 812 27.48 1.40 -1.76
CA SER A 812 26.48 0.46 -2.31
C SER A 812 25.31 1.17 -3.00
#